data_AF-A0A8H2XDG2-F1
#
_entry.id   AF-A0A8H2XDG2-F1
#
_cell.length_a   1.000
_cell.length_b   1.000
_cell.length_c   1.000
_cell.angle_alpha   90.00
_cell.angle_beta   90.00
_cell.angle_gamma   90.00
#
_symmetry.space_group_name_H-M   'P 1'
#
loop_
_entity.id
_entity.type
_entity.pdbx_description
1 polymer ?
#
loop_
_entity_poly.entity_id
_entity_poly.type
_entity_poly.pdbx_seq_one_letter_code
_entity_poly.pdbx_strand_id
1 'polypeptide(L)'
;MIQSRLSPNQPIARVNLETLFMLWGTTRRRLLSSTTTLNFRYSMSTQVRKVEKEKVCVIGSGNWGSAIARIAAINTKRNPDVFVEDVTMYVYEEQFQGRSLSALINETHENPKYLPGIQLGQNVVAEPELIKSIKDATALVFVLPHQFLPSVLNAMRGHVSHLTRAVSLIKGVEVEGAKISTFPTVISSALGIPCSALSGANIANEVAEDKFCESTLGVPPAPMTTPPDEDAQLHAFSESQLWHQLFQTNTFRIRVVQDVEGVCLCGGLKNVIALAAGFSDGLGWGSNSKAAIMRIGLLELKDFCLEFFPSTRASTFLEESCGVADIMTSCLSGRNRLIAELMVKTGKGFRELEEEKLNGQKLQGPQTAQELHAFLAARGDDVRRPGGYPLLEAVWRICYEGSDIRIRLSLLSILPIHDSPGNSPTDQLYHGKGEGAVEPHRFCRGSAVARIAAMNVKDHSDIFEEEITMFVHEEQVNGKPLSSIINEKHENVKYLSGVQLGPNVKAEPDLIKAIKGATALIIVIPHQFVEKVLDGVKDHLAPGARAVSLIKGVKADGGKIYTYPSIISSLLGIRCSALGGANIATDVAKDQFCESTLGVLPEGTKPRGKDSLSDADLWYKLFNRPTFRIRVVSDVDGVALCGGLKNVIALAAGFSDGLGWGSNTKSAIIRIGIIEIKDFCVHFFPKVKPETFVEESCGVADILTSCISGRNRKVAENMVKTGKGFQELEKEELGGQSLQGPQTAEQLHNFLEARRDEVSRSDGFPLIENVWKICYGGMPPEKLIEGL
;
A
#
# COMPACT_ATOMS: atom_id res chain seq x y z
N MET A 1 -35.12 13.31 -37.53
CA MET A 1 -35.79 14.49 -38.15
C MET A 1 -36.14 15.42 -37.00
N ILE A 2 -35.70 16.65 -36.83
CA ILE A 2 -34.98 17.68 -37.60
C ILE A 2 -34.31 18.55 -36.50
N GLN A 3 -32.98 18.57 -36.36
CA GLN A 3 -32.09 19.68 -36.77
C GLN A 3 -32.67 21.09 -36.55
N SER A 4 -31.99 22.02 -35.90
CA SER A 4 -30.96 22.81 -36.58
C SER A 4 -30.27 23.76 -35.58
N ARG A 5 -28.95 23.62 -35.41
CA ARG A 5 -27.85 24.38 -36.05
C ARG A 5 -27.57 25.73 -35.38
N LEU A 6 -26.53 25.72 -34.54
CA LEU A 6 -25.67 26.87 -34.26
C LEU A 6 -24.33 26.62 -34.95
N SER A 7 -23.83 27.61 -35.69
CA SER A 7 -22.41 27.99 -35.80
C SER A 7 -22.30 29.31 -36.60
N PRO A 8 -21.12 29.96 -36.68
CA PRO A 8 -20.60 30.91 -35.69
C PRO A 8 -20.23 32.25 -36.38
N ASN A 9 -19.90 33.32 -35.64
CA ASN A 9 -18.93 34.33 -36.11
C ASN A 9 -18.54 35.40 -35.05
N GLN A 10 -17.25 35.37 -34.69
CA GLN A 10 -16.35 36.48 -34.30
C GLN A 10 -16.49 37.13 -32.89
N PRO A 11 -15.49 37.92 -32.42
CA PRO A 11 -14.27 37.45 -31.76
C PRO A 11 -14.13 37.98 -30.32
N ILE A 12 -13.34 37.28 -29.49
CA ILE A 12 -13.08 37.61 -28.09
C ILE A 12 -12.14 38.82 -28.02
N ALA A 13 -12.63 39.94 -27.48
CA ALA A 13 -11.83 41.08 -27.05
C ALA A 13 -11.65 41.06 -25.52
N ARG A 14 -10.39 41.22 -25.08
CA ARG A 14 -9.93 41.27 -23.69
C ARG A 14 -10.63 42.41 -22.93
N VAL A 15 -11.11 42.14 -21.71
CA VAL A 15 -11.59 43.17 -20.77
C VAL A 15 -10.59 43.33 -19.62
N ASN A 16 -10.27 44.59 -19.36
CA ASN A 16 -9.28 45.10 -18.42
C ASN A 16 -9.86 45.20 -16.99
N LEU A 17 -9.02 44.92 -15.98
CA LEU A 17 -9.39 44.67 -14.56
C LEU A 17 -9.78 45.93 -13.75
N GLU A 18 -9.86 47.11 -14.36
CA GLU A 18 -10.14 48.36 -13.63
C GLU A 18 -11.64 48.74 -13.54
N THR A 19 -12.54 47.98 -14.15
CA THR A 19 -13.98 48.35 -14.18
C THR A 19 -14.83 47.69 -13.08
N LEU A 20 -14.28 46.75 -12.31
CA LEU A 20 -15.05 46.06 -11.25
C LEU A 20 -14.95 46.70 -9.85
N PHE A 21 -14.09 47.69 -9.65
CA PHE A 21 -13.83 48.28 -8.33
C PHE A 21 -14.68 49.53 -8.00
N MET A 22 -15.56 49.98 -8.91
CA MET A 22 -16.24 51.28 -8.81
C MET A 22 -17.74 51.20 -8.42
N LEU A 23 -18.21 50.10 -7.83
CA LEU A 23 -19.62 49.92 -7.46
C LEU A 23 -19.89 49.61 -5.97
N TRP A 24 -18.89 49.72 -5.10
CA TRP A 24 -19.05 49.55 -3.65
C TRP A 24 -18.53 50.77 -2.88
N GLY A 25 -19.34 51.83 -2.86
CA GLY A 25 -19.09 52.95 -1.96
C GLY A 25 -19.81 54.22 -2.37
N THR A 26 -21.02 54.43 -1.83
CA THR A 26 -21.58 55.72 -1.33
C THR A 26 -23.10 55.76 -1.43
N THR A 27 -23.83 55.34 -0.39
CA THR A 27 -25.04 56.08 0.02
C THR A 27 -25.42 55.78 1.47
N ARG A 28 -24.92 56.61 2.39
CA ARG A 28 -25.45 56.77 3.74
C ARG A 28 -25.78 58.26 3.91
N ARG A 29 -27.00 58.55 4.40
CA ARG A 29 -27.60 59.85 4.76
C ARG A 29 -28.69 60.36 3.82
N ARG A 30 -29.92 59.94 4.10
CA ARG A 30 -31.09 60.84 4.29
C ARG A 30 -32.29 59.97 4.65
N LEU A 31 -32.74 60.08 5.90
CA LEU A 31 -34.14 60.11 6.35
C LEU A 31 -34.20 59.73 7.83
N LEU A 32 -34.08 60.77 8.67
CA LEU A 32 -34.63 60.81 10.02
C LEU A 32 -35.78 61.82 9.97
N SER A 33 -37.04 61.36 10.02
CA SER A 33 -38.16 62.02 10.71
C SER A 33 -39.47 61.30 10.42
N SER A 34 -39.97 60.50 11.36
CA SER A 34 -41.39 60.46 11.76
C SER A 34 -41.58 59.39 12.83
N THR A 35 -41.95 59.83 14.02
CA THR A 35 -42.42 59.05 15.16
C THR A 35 -43.73 58.33 14.85
N THR A 36 -43.79 57.01 15.07
CA THR A 36 -45.00 56.36 15.62
C THR A 36 -44.55 55.14 16.41
N THR A 37 -44.87 55.16 17.70
CA THR A 37 -44.62 54.14 18.69
C THR A 37 -45.51 52.93 18.43
N LEU A 38 -44.92 51.76 18.15
CA LEU A 38 -45.58 50.48 18.42
C LEU A 38 -44.63 49.62 19.26
N ASN A 39 -44.94 49.52 20.55
CA ASN A 39 -44.29 48.61 21.47
C ASN A 39 -44.74 47.18 21.16
N PHE A 40 -43.84 46.34 20.64
CA PHE A 40 -43.89 44.91 20.89
C PHE A 40 -42.57 44.51 21.57
N ARG A 41 -42.65 44.23 22.87
CA ARG A 41 -41.56 43.66 23.65
C ARG A 41 -41.30 42.23 23.15
N TYR A 42 -40.26 42.03 22.35
CA TYR A 42 -39.62 40.71 22.28
C TYR A 42 -38.54 40.67 23.38
N SER A 43 -38.86 39.94 24.45
CA SER A 43 -37.89 39.50 25.43
C SER A 43 -36.91 38.56 24.73
N MET A 44 -35.75 39.06 24.29
CA MET A 44 -34.62 38.20 23.97
C MET A 44 -34.00 37.71 25.27
N SER A 45 -34.52 36.60 25.79
CA SER A 45 -33.73 35.73 26.66
C SER A 45 -32.74 34.99 25.76
N THR A 46 -31.57 35.57 25.51
CA THR A 46 -30.39 34.81 25.06
C THR A 46 -29.94 33.93 26.22
N GLN A 47 -30.65 32.84 26.47
CA GLN A 47 -30.07 31.69 27.16
C GLN A 47 -28.99 31.14 26.23
N VAL A 48 -27.73 31.38 26.58
CA VAL A 48 -26.60 30.64 26.01
C VAL A 48 -26.86 29.17 26.33
N ARG A 49 -27.32 28.38 25.34
CA ARG A 49 -27.52 26.93 25.50
C ARG A 49 -26.17 26.34 25.88
N LYS A 50 -26.08 25.78 27.10
CA LYS A 50 -24.90 25.10 27.62
C LYS A 50 -24.74 23.81 26.81
N VAL A 51 -23.76 23.74 25.93
CA VAL A 51 -23.44 22.50 25.20
C VAL A 51 -23.08 21.43 26.22
N GLU A 52 -23.83 20.32 26.25
CA GLU A 52 -23.51 19.19 27.10
C GLU A 52 -22.26 18.48 26.56
N LYS A 53 -21.37 18.09 27.48
CA LYS A 53 -20.13 17.39 27.14
C LYS A 53 -20.44 15.97 26.68
N GLU A 54 -19.61 15.45 25.80
CA GLU A 54 -19.72 14.12 25.23
C GLU A 54 -19.30 13.06 26.26
N LYS A 55 -20.16 12.08 26.52
CA LYS A 55 -19.89 10.97 27.44
C LYS A 55 -19.56 9.71 26.64
N VAL A 56 -18.34 9.21 26.83
CA VAL A 56 -17.76 8.10 26.05
C VAL A 56 -17.96 6.77 26.76
N CYS A 57 -18.49 5.78 26.04
CA CYS A 57 -18.51 4.38 26.46
C CYS A 57 -17.83 3.48 25.43
N VAL A 58 -16.85 2.69 25.88
CA VAL A 58 -16.17 1.67 25.09
C VAL A 58 -16.82 0.32 25.35
N ILE A 59 -17.43 -0.25 24.32
CA ILE A 59 -18.13 -1.53 24.38
C ILE A 59 -17.17 -2.64 23.96
N GLY A 60 -16.49 -3.21 24.96
CA GLY A 60 -15.54 -4.30 24.81
C GLY A 60 -14.22 -4.04 25.54
N SER A 61 -13.72 -5.07 26.21
CA SER A 61 -12.58 -5.01 27.13
C SER A 61 -11.41 -5.93 26.74
N GLY A 62 -11.40 -6.40 25.49
CA GLY A 62 -10.28 -7.18 24.97
C GLY A 62 -9.00 -6.36 24.85
N ASN A 63 -7.96 -6.94 24.24
CA ASN A 63 -6.66 -6.27 24.06
C ASN A 63 -6.83 -4.91 23.34
N TRP A 64 -7.50 -4.90 22.18
CA TRP A 64 -7.75 -3.66 21.43
C TRP A 64 -8.71 -2.69 22.13
N GLY A 65 -9.74 -3.22 22.80
CA GLY A 65 -10.69 -2.38 23.57
C GLY A 65 -10.01 -1.63 24.71
N SER A 66 -9.09 -2.29 25.41
CA SER A 66 -8.30 -1.69 26.48
C SER A 66 -7.33 -0.63 25.94
N ALA A 67 -6.63 -0.91 24.84
CA ALA A 67 -5.72 0.05 24.20
C ALA A 67 -6.45 1.32 23.73
N ILE A 68 -7.65 1.18 23.17
CA ILE A 68 -8.47 2.32 22.72
C ILE A 68 -9.12 3.06 23.88
N ALA A 69 -9.54 2.36 24.96
CA ALA A 69 -10.02 3.02 26.17
C ALA A 69 -8.93 3.91 26.78
N ARG A 70 -7.65 3.48 26.76
CA ARG A 70 -6.51 4.30 27.16
C ARG A 70 -6.36 5.57 26.31
N ILE A 71 -6.43 5.43 24.98
CA ILE A 71 -6.35 6.58 24.05
C ILE A 71 -7.50 7.56 24.30
N ALA A 72 -8.72 7.04 24.41
CA ALA A 72 -9.90 7.84 24.74
C ALA A 72 -9.70 8.58 26.06
N ALA A 73 -9.24 7.90 27.12
CA ALA A 73 -9.02 8.50 28.43
C ALA A 73 -7.96 9.62 28.45
N ILE A 74 -6.89 9.48 27.66
CA ILE A 74 -5.89 10.54 27.46
C ILE A 74 -6.55 11.78 26.83
N ASN A 75 -7.40 11.57 25.82
CA ASN A 75 -7.97 12.66 25.05
C ASN A 75 -9.20 13.31 25.70
N THR A 76 -10.03 12.58 26.44
CA THR A 76 -11.12 13.17 27.23
C THR A 76 -10.55 14.13 28.28
N LYS A 77 -9.45 13.74 28.93
CA LYS A 77 -8.73 14.59 29.90
C LYS A 77 -8.10 15.83 29.25
N ARG A 78 -7.57 15.71 28.03
CA ARG A 78 -6.97 16.84 27.28
C ARG A 78 -8.00 17.82 26.74
N ASN A 79 -9.23 17.37 26.52
CA ASN A 79 -10.30 18.17 25.91
C ASN A 79 -11.52 18.27 26.86
N PRO A 80 -11.36 18.85 28.06
CA PRO A 80 -12.41 18.89 29.08
C PRO A 80 -13.61 19.74 28.68
N ASP A 81 -13.48 20.63 27.69
CA ASP A 81 -14.61 21.41 27.16
C ASP A 81 -15.51 20.60 26.23
N VAL A 82 -15.00 19.47 25.72
CA VAL A 82 -15.68 18.60 24.76
C VAL A 82 -16.22 17.34 25.44
N PHE A 83 -15.41 16.70 26.27
CA PHE A 83 -15.73 15.39 26.85
C PHE A 83 -15.92 15.42 28.37
N VAL A 84 -16.76 14.53 28.86
CA VAL A 84 -16.69 14.06 30.25
C VAL A 84 -15.35 13.34 30.41
N GLU A 85 -14.61 13.61 31.50
CA GLU A 85 -13.27 13.05 31.71
C GLU A 85 -13.29 11.52 31.80
N ASP A 86 -14.27 10.96 32.51
CA ASP A 86 -14.40 9.51 32.67
C ASP A 86 -14.80 8.82 31.36
N VAL A 87 -14.06 7.78 31.02
CA VAL A 87 -14.36 6.84 29.93
C VAL A 87 -14.87 5.55 30.56
N THR A 88 -16.15 5.25 30.34
CA THR A 88 -16.71 3.97 30.77
C THR A 88 -16.29 2.87 29.80
N MET A 89 -15.84 1.72 30.30
CA MET A 89 -15.50 0.55 29.50
C MET A 89 -16.36 -0.63 29.94
N TYR A 90 -17.20 -1.13 29.04
CA TYR A 90 -17.97 -2.34 29.29
C TYR A 90 -17.04 -3.56 29.33
N VAL A 91 -16.99 -4.22 30.49
CA VAL A 91 -16.19 -5.42 30.72
C VAL A 91 -17.13 -6.59 30.92
N TYR A 92 -17.20 -7.53 29.98
CA TYR A 92 -17.91 -8.79 30.24
C TYR A 92 -17.29 -9.46 31.48
N GLU A 93 -18.09 -9.71 32.50
CA GLU A 93 -17.58 -10.09 33.81
C GLU A 93 -16.95 -11.49 33.76
N GLU A 94 -15.71 -11.57 34.22
CA GLU A 94 -14.92 -12.79 34.26
C GLU A 94 -14.14 -12.86 35.57
N GLN A 95 -13.90 -14.07 36.07
CA GLN A 95 -12.97 -14.29 37.17
C GLN A 95 -11.55 -14.41 36.63
N PHE A 96 -10.64 -13.57 37.12
CA PHE A 96 -9.22 -13.64 36.83
C PHE A 96 -8.43 -13.67 38.14
N GLN A 97 -7.64 -14.73 38.34
CA GLN A 97 -6.88 -14.97 39.58
C GLN A 97 -7.75 -14.87 40.85
N GLY A 98 -8.98 -15.39 40.78
CA GLY A 98 -9.92 -15.44 41.92
C GLY A 98 -10.63 -14.13 42.25
N ARG A 99 -10.50 -13.11 41.39
CA ARG A 99 -11.16 -11.80 41.55
C ARG A 99 -11.93 -11.43 40.29
N SER A 100 -12.95 -10.57 40.46
CA SER A 100 -13.65 -9.95 39.32
C SER A 100 -12.66 -9.12 38.49
N LEU A 101 -12.68 -9.31 37.18
CA LEU A 101 -11.82 -8.58 36.25
C LEU A 101 -12.17 -7.09 36.23
N SER A 102 -13.45 -6.72 36.29
CA SER A 102 -13.87 -5.32 36.33
C SER A 102 -13.37 -4.62 37.60
N ALA A 103 -13.44 -5.28 38.76
CA ALA A 103 -12.91 -4.76 40.02
C ALA A 103 -11.38 -4.60 39.98
N LEU A 104 -10.66 -5.59 39.43
CA LEU A 104 -9.22 -5.49 39.23
C LEU A 104 -8.84 -4.27 38.37
N ILE A 105 -9.50 -4.08 37.23
CA ILE A 105 -9.24 -2.95 36.33
C ILE A 105 -9.46 -1.62 37.06
N ASN A 106 -10.54 -1.48 37.83
CA ASN A 106 -10.83 -0.24 38.56
C ASN A 106 -9.84 0.04 39.71
N GLU A 107 -9.25 -0.99 40.32
CA GLU A 107 -8.28 -0.81 41.40
C GLU A 107 -6.86 -0.57 40.89
N THR A 108 -6.44 -1.26 39.83
CA THR A 108 -5.07 -1.22 39.33
C THR A 108 -4.89 -0.31 38.12
N HIS A 109 -5.98 0.11 37.49
CA HIS A 109 -6.03 0.83 36.21
C HIS A 109 -5.28 0.11 35.08
N GLU A 110 -5.27 -1.22 35.13
CA GLU A 110 -4.65 -2.12 34.17
C GLU A 110 -5.64 -3.23 33.82
N ASN A 111 -5.62 -3.72 32.57
CA ASN A 111 -6.31 -4.97 32.22
C ASN A 111 -5.32 -6.15 32.25
N PRO A 112 -5.15 -6.83 33.40
CA PRO A 112 -4.06 -7.79 33.59
C PRO A 112 -4.23 -9.07 32.75
N LYS A 113 -5.43 -9.31 32.22
CA LYS A 113 -5.71 -10.49 31.38
C LYS A 113 -5.43 -10.21 29.90
N TYR A 114 -5.89 -9.06 29.39
CA TYR A 114 -5.91 -8.81 27.95
C TYR A 114 -4.89 -7.78 27.47
N LEU A 115 -4.39 -6.91 28.35
CA LEU A 115 -3.35 -5.92 28.06
C LEU A 115 -2.43 -5.72 29.28
N PRO A 116 -1.70 -6.78 29.68
CA PRO A 116 -0.87 -6.75 30.89
C PRO A 116 0.28 -5.75 30.78
N GLY A 117 0.60 -5.09 31.89
CA GLY A 117 1.70 -4.13 32.01
C GLY A 117 1.42 -2.73 31.47
N ILE A 118 0.21 -2.45 30.98
CA ILE A 118 -0.18 -1.14 30.44
C ILE A 118 -1.19 -0.46 31.35
N GLN A 119 -0.87 0.78 31.75
CA GLN A 119 -1.77 1.66 32.49
C GLN A 119 -2.80 2.31 31.56
N LEU A 120 -4.08 2.11 31.85
CA LEU A 120 -5.22 2.61 31.07
C LEU A 120 -5.54 4.08 31.36
N GLY A 121 -5.25 4.54 32.58
CA GLY A 121 -5.62 5.86 33.07
C GLY A 121 -6.61 5.78 34.22
N GLN A 122 -6.46 6.71 35.17
CA GLN A 122 -7.29 6.78 36.39
C GLN A 122 -8.77 7.06 36.09
N ASN A 123 -9.04 7.64 34.92
CA ASN A 123 -10.37 7.99 34.42
C ASN A 123 -10.98 6.91 33.50
N VAL A 124 -10.39 5.70 33.41
CA VAL A 124 -11.06 4.54 32.79
C VAL A 124 -11.82 3.79 33.87
N VAL A 125 -13.13 3.65 33.69
CA VAL A 125 -14.04 2.98 34.63
C VAL A 125 -14.59 1.70 34.00
N ALA A 126 -14.18 0.56 34.52
CA ALA A 126 -14.71 -0.75 34.13
C ALA A 126 -16.10 -0.97 34.73
N GLU A 127 -17.09 -1.23 33.88
CA GLU A 127 -18.48 -1.48 34.26
C GLU A 127 -18.95 -2.83 33.69
N PRO A 128 -19.33 -3.81 34.55
CA PRO A 128 -19.75 -5.13 34.07
C PRO A 128 -21.20 -5.22 33.61
N GLU A 129 -22.05 -4.25 33.93
CA GLU A 129 -23.45 -4.25 33.50
C GLU A 129 -23.63 -3.42 32.22
N LEU A 130 -23.97 -4.07 31.10
CA LEU A 130 -24.04 -3.42 29.78
C LEU A 130 -24.95 -2.18 29.78
N ILE A 131 -26.17 -2.28 30.30
CA ILE A 131 -27.13 -1.16 30.31
C ILE A 131 -26.65 0.00 31.19
N LYS A 132 -25.95 -0.31 32.28
CA LYS A 132 -25.35 0.70 33.16
C LYS A 132 -24.17 1.38 32.49
N SER A 133 -23.37 0.64 31.74
CA SER A 133 -22.20 1.17 31.03
C SER A 133 -22.56 2.20 29.96
N ILE A 134 -23.70 2.04 29.28
CA ILE A 134 -24.15 2.92 28.20
C ILE A 134 -25.07 4.05 28.70
N LYS A 135 -25.37 4.09 30.00
CA LYS A 135 -26.29 5.06 30.56
C LYS A 135 -25.78 6.49 30.31
N ASP A 136 -26.62 7.30 29.67
CA ASP A 136 -26.34 8.69 29.27
C ASP A 136 -25.14 8.85 28.31
N ALA A 137 -24.65 7.75 27.70
CA ALA A 137 -23.54 7.80 26.77
C ALA A 137 -23.98 8.45 25.43
N THR A 138 -23.23 9.46 25.00
CA THR A 138 -23.47 10.17 23.73
C THR A 138 -22.53 9.72 22.62
N ALA A 139 -21.45 9.01 22.98
CA ALA A 139 -20.47 8.42 22.06
C ALA A 139 -20.18 6.95 22.43
N LEU A 140 -20.50 6.02 21.54
CA LEU A 140 -20.29 4.58 21.72
C LEU A 140 -19.18 4.05 20.81
N VAL A 141 -18.18 3.40 21.40
CA VAL A 141 -17.07 2.79 20.68
C VAL A 141 -17.22 1.27 20.73
N PHE A 142 -17.60 0.63 19.63
CA PHE A 142 -17.78 -0.82 19.54
C PHE A 142 -16.46 -1.52 19.21
N VAL A 143 -15.95 -2.34 20.13
CA VAL A 143 -14.65 -3.01 20.01
C VAL A 143 -14.67 -4.38 20.70
N LEU A 144 -15.45 -5.29 20.14
CA LEU A 144 -15.61 -6.66 20.63
C LEU A 144 -15.47 -7.68 19.49
N PRO A 145 -15.17 -8.96 19.80
CA PRO A 145 -15.27 -10.03 18.81
C PRO A 145 -16.67 -10.08 18.19
N HIS A 146 -16.75 -10.12 16.86
CA HIS A 146 -18.01 -9.90 16.13
C HIS A 146 -19.12 -10.90 16.49
N GLN A 147 -18.77 -12.12 16.91
CA GLN A 147 -19.74 -13.15 17.30
C GLN A 147 -20.63 -12.74 18.49
N PHE A 148 -20.20 -11.78 19.30
CA PHE A 148 -20.99 -11.29 20.44
C PHE A 148 -21.87 -10.09 20.09
N LEU A 149 -21.66 -9.47 18.92
CA LEU A 149 -22.35 -8.25 18.53
C LEU A 149 -23.89 -8.41 18.49
N PRO A 150 -24.49 -9.49 17.95
CA PRO A 150 -25.95 -9.61 17.92
C PRO A 150 -26.59 -9.60 19.33
N SER A 151 -25.98 -10.29 20.29
CA SER A 151 -26.45 -10.33 21.69
C SER A 151 -26.39 -8.96 22.35
N VAL A 152 -25.25 -8.26 22.17
CA VAL A 152 -25.04 -6.90 22.69
C VAL A 152 -26.07 -5.93 22.11
N LEU A 153 -26.26 -5.92 20.78
CA LEU A 153 -27.22 -5.03 20.13
C LEU A 153 -28.67 -5.29 20.56
N ASN A 154 -29.05 -6.57 20.73
CA ASN A 154 -30.38 -6.93 21.23
C ASN A 154 -30.62 -6.41 22.65
N ALA A 155 -29.63 -6.50 23.54
CA ALA A 155 -29.75 -5.98 24.90
C ALA A 155 -29.82 -4.44 24.94
N MET A 156 -29.08 -3.76 24.05
CA MET A 156 -29.05 -2.29 23.99
C MET A 156 -30.31 -1.66 23.39
N ARG A 157 -31.15 -2.43 22.69
CA ARG A 157 -32.35 -1.91 22.03
C ARG A 157 -33.27 -1.21 23.05
N GLY A 158 -33.68 0.02 22.73
CA GLY A 158 -34.52 0.84 23.61
C GLY A 158 -33.80 1.53 24.77
N HIS A 159 -32.49 1.33 24.93
CA HIS A 159 -31.67 1.93 25.99
C HIS A 159 -30.65 2.96 25.47
N VAL A 160 -30.64 3.22 24.15
CA VAL A 160 -29.72 4.16 23.48
C VAL A 160 -30.52 5.35 22.96
N SER A 161 -30.01 6.56 23.19
CA SER A 161 -30.62 7.79 22.66
C SER A 161 -30.43 7.87 21.14
N HIS A 162 -31.41 8.42 20.43
CA HIS A 162 -31.30 8.68 18.98
C HIS A 162 -30.22 9.73 18.65
N LEU A 163 -29.78 10.52 19.63
CA LEU A 163 -28.69 11.50 19.53
C LEU A 163 -27.30 10.88 19.76
N THR A 164 -27.23 9.62 20.16
CA THR A 164 -25.96 8.93 20.38
C THR A 164 -25.29 8.66 19.03
N ARG A 165 -23.96 8.85 18.95
CA ARG A 165 -23.14 8.47 17.80
C ARG A 165 -22.34 7.22 18.12
N ALA A 166 -22.14 6.35 17.12
CA ALA A 166 -21.33 5.16 17.26
C ALA A 166 -20.10 5.17 16.35
N VAL A 167 -19.06 4.45 16.75
CA VAL A 167 -17.94 4.08 15.88
C VAL A 167 -17.59 2.62 16.10
N SER A 168 -17.45 1.86 15.01
CA SER A 168 -17.07 0.45 15.04
C SER A 168 -15.60 0.26 14.73
N LEU A 169 -14.91 -0.43 15.62
CA LEU A 169 -13.53 -0.90 15.46
C LEU A 169 -13.50 -2.43 15.23
N ILE A 170 -14.67 -3.04 15.00
CA ILE A 170 -14.82 -4.47 14.76
C ILE A 170 -14.33 -4.77 13.34
N LYS A 171 -13.32 -5.65 13.23
CA LYS A 171 -12.80 -6.12 11.94
C LYS A 171 -13.51 -7.41 11.52
N GLY A 172 -14.14 -7.40 10.35
CA GLY A 172 -14.86 -8.53 9.75
C GLY A 172 -16.09 -8.05 8.98
N VAL A 173 -16.87 -9.00 8.49
CA VAL A 173 -18.13 -8.78 7.77
C VAL A 173 -19.15 -9.81 8.23
N GLU A 174 -20.43 -9.53 8.03
CA GLU A 174 -21.50 -10.49 8.20
C GLU A 174 -21.97 -10.96 6.81
N VAL A 175 -22.01 -12.27 6.58
CA VAL A 175 -22.46 -12.86 5.32
C VAL A 175 -23.68 -13.76 5.55
N GLU A 176 -24.76 -13.48 4.82
CA GLU A 176 -25.99 -14.25 4.81
C GLU A 176 -26.40 -14.55 3.36
N GLY A 177 -26.01 -15.72 2.86
CA GLY A 177 -26.24 -16.09 1.46
C GLY A 177 -25.58 -15.11 0.49
N ALA A 178 -26.38 -14.46 -0.36
CA ALA A 178 -25.91 -13.46 -1.33
C ALA A 178 -25.82 -12.03 -0.75
N LYS A 179 -26.01 -11.85 0.56
CA LYS A 179 -25.91 -10.56 1.24
C LYS A 179 -24.65 -10.51 2.10
N ILE A 180 -23.91 -9.40 1.98
CA ILE A 180 -22.76 -9.08 2.82
C ILE A 180 -23.00 -7.72 3.48
N SER A 181 -22.82 -7.64 4.80
CA SER A 181 -23.07 -6.44 5.60
C SER A 181 -21.82 -6.04 6.39
N THR A 182 -21.54 -4.75 6.47
CA THR A 182 -20.48 -4.20 7.32
C THR A 182 -21.01 -3.99 8.75
N PHE A 183 -20.16 -4.14 9.77
CA PHE A 183 -20.61 -3.95 11.16
C PHE A 183 -21.13 -2.55 11.48
N PRO A 184 -20.59 -1.44 10.91
CA PRO A 184 -21.25 -0.14 11.01
C PRO A 184 -22.70 -0.16 10.52
N THR A 185 -23.00 -0.86 9.42
CA THR A 185 -24.36 -1.01 8.89
C THR A 185 -25.25 -1.83 9.83
N VAL A 186 -24.72 -2.92 10.38
CA VAL A 186 -25.43 -3.77 11.35
C VAL A 186 -25.78 -2.99 12.62
N ILE A 187 -24.81 -2.25 13.17
CA ILE A 187 -24.99 -1.40 14.38
C ILE A 187 -26.01 -0.30 14.09
N SER A 188 -25.87 0.41 12.97
CA SER A 188 -26.77 1.51 12.60
C SER A 188 -28.21 1.01 12.44
N SER A 189 -28.39 -0.14 11.78
CA SER A 189 -29.71 -0.74 11.57
C SER A 189 -30.36 -1.23 12.87
N ALA A 190 -29.57 -1.76 13.80
CA ALA A 190 -30.10 -2.31 15.04
C ALA A 190 -30.46 -1.25 16.09
N LEU A 191 -29.71 -0.14 16.13
CA LEU A 191 -29.84 0.91 17.16
C LEU A 191 -30.47 2.21 16.65
N GLY A 192 -30.57 2.41 15.33
CA GLY A 192 -31.15 3.62 14.74
C GLY A 192 -30.27 4.87 14.91
N ILE A 193 -28.94 4.68 14.98
CA ILE A 193 -27.95 5.75 15.17
C ILE A 193 -26.86 5.69 14.09
N PRO A 194 -26.20 6.81 13.73
CA PRO A 194 -25.08 6.79 12.81
C PRO A 194 -23.89 6.01 13.39
N CYS A 195 -23.21 5.24 12.55
CA CYS A 195 -22.03 4.48 12.93
C CYS A 195 -20.86 4.73 11.96
N SER A 196 -19.79 5.34 12.47
CA SER A 196 -18.49 5.45 11.82
C SER A 196 -17.70 4.12 11.88
N ALA A 197 -16.58 4.05 11.17
CA ALA A 197 -15.62 2.94 11.24
C ALA A 197 -14.20 3.44 11.52
N LEU A 198 -13.43 2.72 12.33
CA LEU A 198 -12.00 2.99 12.52
C LEU A 198 -11.19 1.70 12.29
N SER A 199 -10.26 1.75 11.34
CA SER A 199 -9.39 0.63 10.97
C SER A 199 -8.03 1.13 10.47
N GLY A 200 -6.99 0.30 10.53
CA GLY A 200 -5.61 0.73 10.28
C GLY A 200 -4.58 -0.33 10.63
N ALA A 201 -3.32 -0.06 10.28
CA ALA A 201 -2.15 -0.79 10.74
C ALA A 201 -1.89 -0.50 12.23
N ASN A 202 -2.66 -1.13 13.11
CA ASN A 202 -2.77 -0.75 14.52
C ASN A 202 -2.78 -1.95 15.48
N ILE A 203 -1.74 -2.79 15.48
CA ILE A 203 -1.53 -3.82 16.51
C ILE A 203 -1.62 -3.20 17.90
N ALA A 204 -2.53 -3.74 18.71
CA ALA A 204 -2.97 -3.15 19.97
C ALA A 204 -1.84 -2.88 20.98
N ASN A 205 -0.91 -3.83 21.17
CA ASN A 205 0.22 -3.66 22.07
C ASN A 205 1.13 -2.50 21.64
N GLU A 206 1.42 -2.38 20.34
CA GLU A 206 2.27 -1.27 19.83
C GLU A 206 1.58 0.09 20.05
N VAL A 207 0.25 0.17 19.86
CA VAL A 207 -0.53 1.39 20.16
C VAL A 207 -0.52 1.72 21.65
N ALA A 208 -0.69 0.71 22.49
CA ALA A 208 -0.68 0.84 23.95
C ALA A 208 0.68 1.28 24.50
N GLU A 209 1.77 0.89 23.82
CA GLU A 209 3.16 1.29 24.08
C GLU A 209 3.53 2.66 23.50
N ASP A 210 2.56 3.42 22.96
CA ASP A 210 2.75 4.71 22.29
C ASP A 210 3.75 4.67 21.11
N LYS A 211 3.85 3.52 20.42
CA LYS A 211 4.60 3.45 19.15
C LYS A 211 3.79 4.11 18.04
N PHE A 212 4.47 4.85 17.18
CA PHE A 212 3.83 5.60 16.10
C PHE A 212 3.06 4.68 15.15
N CYS A 213 1.80 5.03 14.86
CA CYS A 213 1.05 4.40 13.80
C CYS A 213 -0.07 5.30 13.30
N GLU A 214 -0.67 4.89 12.19
CA GLU A 214 -1.79 5.58 11.56
C GLU A 214 -3.04 4.71 11.60
N SER A 215 -4.21 5.33 11.74
CA SER A 215 -5.50 4.70 11.52
C SER A 215 -6.38 5.59 10.65
N THR A 216 -7.24 4.96 9.88
CA THR A 216 -8.24 5.64 9.06
C THR A 216 -9.59 5.61 9.77
N LEU A 217 -10.23 6.77 9.86
CA LEU A 217 -11.58 6.97 10.37
C LEU A 217 -12.51 7.22 9.17
N GLY A 218 -13.38 6.26 8.87
CA GLY A 218 -14.46 6.41 7.91
C GLY A 218 -15.68 7.00 8.62
N VAL A 219 -16.15 8.17 8.20
CA VAL A 219 -17.36 8.79 8.72
C VAL A 219 -18.48 8.79 7.69
N PRO A 220 -19.75 8.64 8.10
CA PRO A 220 -20.87 8.81 7.20
C PRO A 220 -20.90 10.23 6.61
N PRO A 221 -21.32 10.40 5.34
CA PRO A 221 -21.56 11.73 4.80
C PRO A 221 -22.69 12.41 5.59
N ALA A 222 -22.52 13.71 5.86
CA ALA A 222 -23.58 14.51 6.48
C ALA A 222 -24.85 14.43 5.60
N PRO A 223 -26.06 14.25 6.18
CA PRO A 223 -27.29 14.17 5.41
C PRO A 223 -27.48 15.44 4.57
N MET A 224 -27.63 15.30 3.24
CA MET A 224 -27.76 16.43 2.30
C MET A 224 -29.17 17.02 2.21
N THR A 225 -30.18 16.43 2.86
CA THR A 225 -31.60 16.69 2.50
C THR A 225 -32.55 17.09 3.61
N THR A 226 -32.08 17.43 4.81
CA THR A 226 -32.92 18.16 5.77
C THR A 226 -32.39 19.60 5.91
N PRO A 227 -33.26 20.64 5.95
CA PRO A 227 -32.90 21.89 6.63
C PRO A 227 -32.34 21.49 8.00
N PRO A 228 -31.42 22.23 8.64
CA PRO A 228 -30.91 21.83 9.94
C PRO A 228 -32.11 21.52 10.85
N ASP A 229 -32.36 20.23 11.09
CA ASP A 229 -33.30 19.81 12.09
C ASP A 229 -32.85 20.49 13.38
N GLU A 230 -33.77 20.82 14.28
CA GLU A 230 -33.39 21.38 15.58
C GLU A 230 -32.32 20.52 16.28
N ASP A 231 -32.23 19.22 15.93
CA ASP A 231 -31.23 18.25 16.36
C ASP A 231 -29.82 18.43 15.75
N ALA A 232 -29.69 18.95 14.53
CA ALA A 232 -28.37 19.29 13.96
C ALA A 232 -27.72 20.48 14.70
N GLN A 233 -28.52 21.28 15.41
CA GLN A 233 -28.05 22.32 16.33
C GLN A 233 -27.79 21.80 17.76
N LEU A 234 -28.13 20.54 18.07
CA LEU A 234 -27.90 19.95 19.40
C LEU A 234 -26.45 19.49 19.60
N HIS A 235 -25.76 19.09 18.54
CA HIS A 235 -24.35 18.68 18.62
C HIS A 235 -23.43 19.85 18.25
N ALA A 236 -22.53 20.23 19.16
CA ALA A 236 -21.56 21.29 18.91
C ALA A 236 -20.46 20.91 17.92
N PHE A 237 -20.30 19.62 17.60
CA PHE A 237 -19.22 19.07 16.78
C PHE A 237 -19.74 18.15 15.69
N SER A 238 -19.11 18.20 14.51
CA SER A 238 -19.35 17.18 13.48
C SER A 238 -18.86 15.81 13.95
N GLU A 239 -19.43 14.73 13.39
CA GLU A 239 -19.02 13.36 13.71
C GLU A 239 -17.51 13.13 13.46
N SER A 240 -16.97 13.72 12.39
CA SER A 240 -15.52 13.71 12.12
C SER A 240 -14.69 14.39 13.21
N GLN A 241 -15.13 15.56 13.72
CA GLN A 241 -14.42 16.29 14.76
C GLN A 241 -14.45 15.53 16.09
N LEU A 242 -15.61 14.96 16.44
CA LEU A 242 -15.78 14.15 17.65
C LEU A 242 -14.78 12.99 17.68
N TRP A 243 -14.84 12.12 16.69
CA TRP A 243 -14.02 10.91 16.67
C TRP A 243 -12.54 11.22 16.47
N HIS A 244 -12.21 12.23 15.65
CA HIS A 244 -10.83 12.66 15.50
C HIS A 244 -10.26 13.18 16.82
N GLN A 245 -10.97 14.05 17.56
CA GLN A 245 -10.49 14.53 18.86
C GLN A 245 -10.42 13.41 19.91
N LEU A 246 -11.30 12.42 19.85
CA LEU A 246 -11.29 11.28 20.78
C LEU A 246 -10.07 10.36 20.56
N PHE A 247 -9.66 10.15 19.31
CA PHE A 247 -8.62 9.16 18.98
C PHE A 247 -7.26 9.75 18.61
N GLN A 248 -7.17 10.96 18.08
CA GLN A 248 -5.90 11.56 17.64
C GLN A 248 -4.93 11.72 18.82
N THR A 249 -3.70 11.21 18.66
CA THR A 249 -2.56 11.54 19.53
C THR A 249 -1.32 11.84 18.69
N ASN A 250 -0.18 12.12 19.34
CA ASN A 250 1.09 12.31 18.63
C ASN A 250 1.62 11.01 18.01
N THR A 251 1.19 9.86 18.54
CA THR A 251 1.67 8.52 18.16
C THR A 251 0.57 7.65 17.56
N PHE A 252 -0.69 8.09 17.62
CA PHE A 252 -1.85 7.47 16.98
C PHE A 252 -2.54 8.50 16.08
N ARG A 253 -2.10 8.58 14.83
CA ARG A 253 -2.57 9.59 13.87
C ARG A 253 -3.81 9.10 13.13
N ILE A 254 -4.84 9.94 13.07
CA ILE A 254 -6.12 9.63 12.46
C ILE A 254 -6.28 10.39 11.15
N ARG A 255 -6.46 9.67 10.05
CA ARG A 255 -6.88 10.25 8.77
C ARG A 255 -8.38 10.03 8.56
N VAL A 256 -9.12 11.11 8.33
CA VAL A 256 -10.57 11.05 8.16
C VAL A 256 -10.94 10.92 6.68
N VAL A 257 -11.81 9.96 6.35
CA VAL A 257 -12.33 9.73 5.00
C VAL A 257 -13.86 9.62 5.02
N GLN A 258 -14.49 9.90 3.88
CA GLN A 258 -15.94 9.77 3.68
C GLN A 258 -16.25 8.43 3.02
N ASP A 259 -15.80 7.33 3.65
CA ASP A 259 -15.91 5.96 3.14
C ASP A 259 -15.93 4.95 4.32
N VAL A 260 -17.08 4.85 4.99
CA VAL A 260 -17.27 3.95 6.14
C VAL A 260 -17.14 2.49 5.73
N GLU A 261 -17.77 2.11 4.61
CA GLU A 261 -17.76 0.74 4.11
C GLU A 261 -16.34 0.32 3.73
N GLY A 262 -15.61 1.15 2.98
CA GLY A 262 -14.24 0.87 2.57
C GLY A 262 -13.31 0.66 3.76
N VAL A 263 -13.38 1.53 4.78
CA VAL A 263 -12.55 1.41 6.00
C VAL A 263 -12.84 0.10 6.73
N CYS A 264 -14.11 -0.30 6.86
CA CYS A 264 -14.51 -1.54 7.50
C CYS A 264 -14.03 -2.77 6.70
N LEU A 265 -14.27 -2.77 5.39
CA LEU A 265 -13.95 -3.89 4.50
C LEU A 265 -12.45 -4.15 4.41
N CYS A 266 -11.60 -3.11 4.40
CA CYS A 266 -10.16 -3.33 4.43
C CYS A 266 -9.72 -4.16 5.65
N GLY A 267 -10.25 -3.82 6.83
CA GLY A 267 -9.96 -4.53 8.08
C GLY A 267 -10.50 -5.96 8.09
N GLY A 268 -11.68 -6.18 7.49
CA GLY A 268 -12.34 -7.49 7.42
C GLY A 268 -11.65 -8.47 6.48
N LEU A 269 -11.24 -8.02 5.29
CA LEU A 269 -10.81 -8.91 4.20
C LEU A 269 -9.30 -9.20 4.20
N LYS A 270 -8.47 -8.33 4.80
CA LYS A 270 -6.99 -8.46 4.82
C LYS A 270 -6.47 -9.80 5.36
N ASN A 271 -7.22 -10.44 6.25
CA ASN A 271 -6.76 -11.66 6.92
C ASN A 271 -6.65 -12.85 5.94
N VAL A 272 -7.45 -12.85 4.87
CA VAL A 272 -7.36 -13.84 3.78
C VAL A 272 -6.05 -13.66 3.01
N ILE A 273 -5.68 -12.41 2.71
CA ILE A 273 -4.41 -12.06 2.05
C ILE A 273 -3.22 -12.45 2.95
N ALA A 274 -3.34 -12.22 4.26
CA ALA A 274 -2.31 -12.60 5.23
C ALA A 274 -2.08 -14.12 5.30
N LEU A 275 -3.11 -14.95 5.11
CA LEU A 275 -2.93 -16.40 4.97
C LEU A 275 -2.10 -16.74 3.73
N ALA A 276 -2.43 -16.15 2.57
CA ALA A 276 -1.67 -16.38 1.34
C ALA A 276 -0.19 -15.97 1.48
N ALA A 277 0.07 -14.84 2.13
CA ALA A 277 1.43 -14.40 2.44
C ALA A 277 2.16 -15.39 3.37
N GLY A 278 1.46 -15.95 4.37
CA GLY A 278 2.01 -16.98 5.26
C GLY A 278 2.29 -18.31 4.55
N PHE A 279 1.42 -18.74 3.64
CA PHE A 279 1.67 -19.92 2.80
C PHE A 279 2.94 -19.72 1.94
N SER A 280 3.11 -18.53 1.35
CA SER A 280 4.32 -18.16 0.62
C SER A 280 5.58 -18.20 1.49
N ASP A 281 5.51 -17.70 2.73
CA ASP A 281 6.61 -17.77 3.71
C ASP A 281 6.95 -19.23 4.04
N GLY A 282 5.91 -20.06 4.24
CA GLY A 282 6.05 -21.48 4.55
C GLY A 282 6.68 -22.29 3.42
N LEU A 283 6.40 -21.93 2.16
CA LEU A 283 6.99 -22.55 0.96
C LEU A 283 8.41 -22.04 0.64
N GLY A 284 8.89 -21.00 1.32
CA GLY A 284 10.21 -20.41 1.05
C GLY A 284 10.31 -19.67 -0.29
N TRP A 285 9.19 -19.14 -0.80
CA TRP A 285 9.12 -18.47 -2.11
C TRP A 285 9.77 -17.07 -2.19
N GLY A 286 10.33 -16.58 -1.08
CA GLY A 286 11.04 -15.31 -1.04
C GLY A 286 10.13 -14.08 -1.06
N SER A 287 10.78 -12.90 -1.01
CA SER A 287 10.09 -11.62 -0.84
C SER A 287 9.43 -11.08 -2.12
N ASN A 288 9.88 -11.50 -3.32
CA ASN A 288 9.22 -11.12 -4.58
C ASN A 288 7.82 -11.75 -4.67
N SER A 289 7.74 -13.08 -4.50
CA SER A 289 6.48 -13.83 -4.51
C SER A 289 5.51 -13.29 -3.45
N LYS A 290 6.02 -13.01 -2.25
CA LYS A 290 5.23 -12.43 -1.17
C LYS A 290 4.68 -11.05 -1.53
N ALA A 291 5.49 -10.18 -2.14
CA ALA A 291 5.05 -8.86 -2.58
C ALA A 291 4.01 -8.93 -3.72
N ALA A 292 4.18 -9.88 -4.65
CA ALA A 292 3.19 -10.15 -5.69
C ALA A 292 1.85 -10.60 -5.08
N ILE A 293 1.86 -11.53 -4.10
CA ILE A 293 0.66 -11.96 -3.39
C ILE A 293 -0.02 -10.79 -2.67
N MET A 294 0.75 -9.94 -1.97
CA MET A 294 0.21 -8.75 -1.31
C MET A 294 -0.43 -7.79 -2.30
N ARG A 295 0.20 -7.54 -3.46
CA ARG A 295 -0.32 -6.67 -4.51
C ARG A 295 -1.59 -7.24 -5.17
N ILE A 296 -1.57 -8.52 -5.54
CA ILE A 296 -2.74 -9.22 -6.10
C ILE A 296 -3.91 -9.16 -5.11
N GLY A 297 -3.64 -9.43 -3.83
CA GLY A 297 -4.66 -9.37 -2.78
C GLY A 297 -5.21 -7.96 -2.56
N LEU A 298 -4.36 -6.93 -2.60
CA LEU A 298 -4.79 -5.54 -2.53
C LEU A 298 -5.73 -5.19 -3.69
N LEU A 299 -5.42 -5.61 -4.92
CA LEU A 299 -6.27 -5.34 -6.07
C LEU A 299 -7.56 -6.15 -6.06
N GLU A 300 -7.54 -7.42 -5.67
CA GLU A 300 -8.77 -8.21 -5.50
C GLU A 300 -9.67 -7.63 -4.42
N LEU A 301 -9.10 -7.16 -3.31
CA LEU A 301 -9.86 -6.48 -2.25
C LEU A 301 -10.49 -5.18 -2.77
N LYS A 302 -9.72 -4.34 -3.46
CA LYS A 302 -10.22 -3.10 -4.08
C LYS A 302 -11.36 -3.40 -5.06
N ASP A 303 -11.14 -4.31 -6.00
CA ASP A 303 -12.11 -4.66 -7.03
C ASP A 303 -13.38 -5.27 -6.41
N PHE A 304 -13.25 -6.13 -5.39
CA PHE A 304 -14.37 -6.71 -4.64
C PHE A 304 -15.22 -5.62 -4.00
N CYS A 305 -14.58 -4.68 -3.31
CA CYS A 305 -15.30 -3.61 -2.63
C CYS A 305 -15.99 -2.66 -3.62
N LEU A 306 -15.31 -2.26 -4.70
CA LEU A 306 -15.93 -1.41 -5.73
C LEU A 306 -17.10 -2.11 -6.44
N GLU A 307 -17.02 -3.43 -6.61
CA GLU A 307 -18.05 -4.22 -7.27
C GLU A 307 -19.31 -4.39 -6.41
N PHE A 308 -19.16 -4.69 -5.12
CA PHE A 308 -20.26 -5.05 -4.22
C PHE A 308 -20.68 -3.94 -3.26
N PHE A 309 -19.87 -2.90 -3.11
CA PHE A 309 -20.12 -1.72 -2.27
C PHE A 309 -19.83 -0.44 -3.06
N PRO A 310 -20.78 0.03 -3.89
CA PRO A 310 -20.56 1.16 -4.80
C PRO A 310 -20.26 2.49 -4.09
N SER A 311 -20.47 2.58 -2.78
CA SER A 311 -20.13 3.77 -1.98
C SER A 311 -18.62 3.92 -1.73
N THR A 312 -17.87 2.83 -1.93
CA THR A 312 -16.44 2.75 -1.64
C THR A 312 -15.58 3.46 -2.68
N ARG A 313 -14.35 3.82 -2.29
CA ARG A 313 -13.39 4.56 -3.14
C ARG A 313 -12.08 3.81 -3.27
N ALA A 314 -11.54 3.75 -4.49
CA ALA A 314 -10.24 3.11 -4.76
C ALA A 314 -9.11 3.63 -3.85
N SER A 315 -9.09 4.95 -3.59
CA SER A 315 -8.09 5.59 -2.73
C SER A 315 -8.11 5.06 -1.28
N THR A 316 -9.27 4.63 -0.77
CA THR A 316 -9.39 4.05 0.58
C THR A 316 -8.56 2.77 0.72
N PHE A 317 -8.48 1.98 -0.34
CA PHE A 317 -7.71 0.73 -0.35
C PHE A 317 -6.22 0.98 -0.62
N LEU A 318 -5.94 1.87 -1.57
CA LEU A 318 -4.61 2.05 -2.13
C LEU A 318 -3.75 3.07 -1.37
N GLU A 319 -4.35 4.01 -0.63
CA GLU A 319 -3.63 5.14 -0.04
C GLU A 319 -3.75 5.24 1.48
N GLU A 320 -4.83 4.71 2.07
CA GLU A 320 -5.12 4.85 3.49
C GLU A 320 -4.49 3.75 4.35
N SER A 321 -4.31 4.04 5.65
CA SER A 321 -3.79 3.07 6.61
C SER A 321 -4.66 1.81 6.71
N CYS A 322 -5.99 1.94 6.65
CA CYS A 322 -6.89 0.79 6.72
C CYS A 322 -6.66 -0.22 5.59
N GLY A 323 -6.28 0.25 4.39
CA GLY A 323 -6.04 -0.56 3.21
C GLY A 323 -4.61 -1.10 3.15
N VAL A 324 -3.77 -0.50 2.31
CA VAL A 324 -2.41 -0.97 2.01
C VAL A 324 -1.56 -1.19 3.27
N ALA A 325 -1.64 -0.31 4.27
CA ALA A 325 -0.81 -0.46 5.47
C ALA A 325 -1.26 -1.62 6.37
N ASP A 326 -2.56 -1.80 6.61
CA ASP A 326 -3.04 -2.90 7.45
C ASP A 326 -2.80 -4.27 6.77
N ILE A 327 -2.87 -4.33 5.44
CA ILE A 327 -2.46 -5.53 4.67
C ILE A 327 -0.97 -5.80 4.89
N MET A 328 -0.11 -4.78 4.76
CA MET A 328 1.33 -4.92 5.01
C MET A 328 1.61 -5.48 6.41
N THR A 329 1.12 -4.81 7.45
CA THR A 329 1.33 -5.25 8.84
C THR A 329 0.86 -6.68 9.04
N SER A 330 -0.32 -7.04 8.51
CA SER A 330 -0.88 -8.39 8.66
C SER A 330 -0.05 -9.45 7.95
N CYS A 331 0.50 -9.14 6.77
CA CYS A 331 1.32 -10.05 5.98
C CYS A 331 2.76 -10.15 6.50
N LEU A 332 3.24 -9.18 7.29
CA LEU A 332 4.59 -9.17 7.86
C LEU A 332 4.66 -9.83 9.24
N SER A 333 3.72 -9.49 10.13
CA SER A 333 3.78 -9.90 11.55
C SER A 333 2.46 -10.47 12.08
N GLY A 334 1.42 -10.55 11.25
CA GLY A 334 0.09 -10.99 11.69
C GLY A 334 -0.03 -12.46 12.05
N ARG A 335 -1.01 -12.77 12.93
CA ARG A 335 -1.33 -14.13 13.38
C ARG A 335 -1.73 -15.06 12.23
N ASN A 336 -2.53 -14.56 11.28
CA ASN A 336 -2.93 -15.33 10.09
C ASN A 336 -1.72 -15.78 9.27
N ARG A 337 -0.79 -14.86 9.00
CA ARG A 337 0.48 -15.16 8.34
C ARG A 337 1.30 -16.19 9.11
N LEU A 338 1.46 -16.02 10.42
CA LEU A 338 2.23 -16.95 11.25
C LEU A 338 1.66 -18.37 11.22
N ILE A 339 0.34 -18.52 11.43
CA ILE A 339 -0.26 -19.86 11.44
C ILE A 339 -0.21 -20.50 10.06
N ALA A 340 -0.46 -19.75 8.99
CA ALA A 340 -0.33 -20.25 7.63
C ALA A 340 1.10 -20.71 7.30
N GLU A 341 2.12 -19.95 7.73
CA GLU A 341 3.52 -20.36 7.58
C GLU A 341 3.81 -21.67 8.33
N LEU A 342 3.39 -21.76 9.59
CA LEU A 342 3.63 -22.94 10.41
C LEU A 342 2.88 -24.17 9.88
N MET A 343 1.67 -23.99 9.33
CA MET A 343 0.92 -25.07 8.67
C MET A 343 1.75 -25.71 7.57
N VAL A 344 2.35 -24.91 6.67
CA VAL A 344 3.19 -25.45 5.58
C VAL A 344 4.44 -26.14 6.13
N LYS A 345 5.10 -25.52 7.13
CA LYS A 345 6.36 -26.04 7.67
C LYS A 345 6.19 -27.29 8.53
N THR A 346 5.05 -27.47 9.17
CA THR A 346 4.82 -28.55 10.14
C THR A 346 3.84 -29.62 9.65
N GLY A 347 3.00 -29.30 8.66
CA GLY A 347 1.89 -30.15 8.22
C GLY A 347 0.70 -30.19 9.19
N LYS A 348 0.74 -29.45 10.31
CA LYS A 348 -0.34 -29.41 11.31
C LYS A 348 -1.55 -28.61 10.81
N GLY A 349 -2.74 -28.96 11.32
CA GLY A 349 -3.98 -28.24 11.00
C GLY A 349 -4.13 -26.89 11.71
N PHE A 350 -5.01 -26.03 11.18
CA PHE A 350 -5.26 -24.69 11.75
C PHE A 350 -5.65 -24.70 13.23
N ARG A 351 -6.53 -25.62 13.63
CA ARG A 351 -7.02 -25.71 15.02
C ARG A 351 -5.92 -26.04 16.01
N GLU A 352 -5.07 -27.01 15.66
CA GLU A 352 -3.94 -27.41 16.50
C GLU A 352 -2.96 -26.25 16.67
N LEU A 353 -2.60 -25.59 15.57
CA LEU A 353 -1.68 -24.45 15.60
C LEU A 353 -2.28 -23.22 16.31
N GLU A 354 -3.59 -22.99 16.19
CA GLU A 354 -4.31 -21.95 16.92
C GLU A 354 -4.20 -22.17 18.44
N GLU A 355 -4.49 -23.38 18.91
CA GLU A 355 -4.39 -23.75 20.33
C GLU A 355 -2.94 -23.65 20.84
N GLU A 356 -1.96 -24.06 20.04
CA GLU A 356 -0.53 -24.04 20.41
C GLU A 356 0.12 -22.64 20.41
N LYS A 357 -0.32 -21.73 19.52
CA LYS A 357 0.41 -20.48 19.23
C LYS A 357 -0.34 -19.21 19.57
N LEU A 358 -1.67 -19.24 19.67
CA LEU A 358 -2.46 -18.02 19.83
C LEU A 358 -2.94 -17.74 21.25
N ASN A 359 -2.60 -18.58 22.24
CA ASN A 359 -2.87 -18.34 23.67
C ASN A 359 -4.34 -17.94 23.95
N GLY A 360 -5.28 -18.65 23.32
CA GLY A 360 -6.72 -18.38 23.46
C GLY A 360 -7.29 -17.31 22.52
N GLN A 361 -6.45 -16.58 21.77
CA GLN A 361 -6.92 -15.70 20.71
C GLN A 361 -7.37 -16.50 19.48
N LYS A 362 -8.39 -15.99 18.77
CA LYS A 362 -8.95 -16.65 17.59
C LYS A 362 -8.30 -16.27 16.27
N LEU A 363 -8.16 -17.25 15.39
CA LEU A 363 -7.75 -17.11 13.99
C LEU A 363 -8.97 -16.80 13.12
N GLN A 364 -8.95 -15.69 12.39
CA GLN A 364 -10.13 -15.19 11.65
C GLN A 364 -10.06 -15.47 10.14
N GLY A 365 -8.86 -15.59 9.57
CA GLY A 365 -8.65 -15.68 8.13
C GLY A 365 -9.42 -16.82 7.45
N PRO A 366 -9.37 -18.08 7.96
CA PRO A 366 -10.10 -19.18 7.33
C PRO A 366 -11.61 -18.96 7.31
N GLN A 367 -12.18 -18.49 8.41
CA GLN A 367 -13.62 -18.20 8.50
C GLN A 367 -14.02 -17.10 7.48
N THR A 368 -13.25 -16.02 7.40
CA THR A 368 -13.50 -14.96 6.40
C THR A 368 -13.39 -15.50 4.96
N ALA A 369 -12.44 -16.39 4.68
CA ALA A 369 -12.33 -17.01 3.36
C ALA A 369 -13.58 -17.85 3.01
N GLN A 370 -14.13 -18.59 3.99
CA GLN A 370 -15.38 -19.34 3.83
C GLN A 370 -16.59 -18.44 3.59
N GLU A 371 -16.70 -17.34 4.34
CA GLU A 371 -17.76 -16.35 4.19
C GLU A 371 -17.73 -15.71 2.79
N LEU A 372 -16.54 -15.31 2.32
CA LEU A 372 -16.38 -14.73 0.98
C LEU A 372 -16.67 -15.73 -0.12
N HIS A 373 -16.20 -16.97 0.00
CA HIS A 373 -16.51 -18.01 -0.95
C HIS A 373 -18.02 -18.27 -1.02
N ALA A 374 -18.70 -18.39 0.11
CA ALA A 374 -20.14 -18.59 0.17
C ALA A 374 -20.90 -17.42 -0.48
N PHE A 375 -20.48 -16.19 -0.21
CA PHE A 375 -21.03 -14.99 -0.84
C PHE A 375 -20.84 -15.00 -2.37
N LEU A 376 -19.61 -15.22 -2.85
CA LEU A 376 -19.31 -15.25 -4.28
C LEU A 376 -20.05 -16.38 -5.01
N ALA A 377 -20.13 -17.57 -4.40
CA ALA A 377 -20.88 -18.70 -4.92
C ALA A 377 -22.39 -18.41 -5.00
N ALA A 378 -22.94 -17.71 -4.00
CA ALA A 378 -24.35 -17.31 -4.00
C ALA A 378 -24.67 -16.21 -5.03
N ARG A 379 -23.68 -15.40 -5.42
CA ARG A 379 -23.82 -14.39 -6.50
C ARG A 379 -23.74 -15.02 -7.88
N GLY A 380 -22.96 -16.09 -8.06
CA GLY A 380 -22.87 -16.83 -9.33
C GLY A 380 -22.51 -15.92 -10.51
N ASP A 381 -23.36 -15.88 -11.53
CA ASP A 381 -23.16 -15.09 -12.75
C ASP A 381 -23.21 -13.56 -12.51
N ASP A 382 -23.62 -13.09 -11.32
CA ASP A 382 -23.59 -11.67 -10.96
C ASP A 382 -22.16 -11.14 -10.69
N VAL A 383 -21.16 -12.02 -10.64
CA VAL A 383 -19.74 -11.64 -10.51
C VAL A 383 -19.21 -11.11 -11.83
N ARG A 384 -18.95 -9.80 -11.89
CA ARG A 384 -18.56 -9.06 -13.09
C ARG A 384 -17.05 -9.01 -13.31
N ARG A 385 -16.24 -9.19 -12.26
CA ARG A 385 -14.77 -9.16 -12.39
C ARG A 385 -14.28 -10.26 -13.35
N PRO A 386 -13.60 -9.92 -14.46
CA PRO A 386 -13.02 -10.92 -15.35
C PRO A 386 -12.03 -11.81 -14.60
N GLY A 387 -12.22 -13.14 -14.69
CA GLY A 387 -11.41 -14.12 -13.97
C GLY A 387 -11.77 -14.30 -12.49
N GLY A 388 -12.85 -13.66 -12.01
CA GLY A 388 -13.34 -13.81 -10.63
C GLY A 388 -12.36 -13.26 -9.59
N TYR A 389 -12.28 -13.87 -8.41
CA TYR A 389 -11.38 -13.48 -7.32
C TYR A 389 -10.41 -14.63 -6.98
N PRO A 390 -9.37 -14.84 -7.81
CA PRO A 390 -8.60 -16.08 -7.79
C PRO A 390 -7.74 -16.26 -6.54
N LEU A 391 -7.20 -15.19 -5.94
CA LEU A 391 -6.49 -15.30 -4.67
C LEU A 391 -7.44 -15.64 -3.53
N LEU A 392 -8.59 -14.97 -3.44
CA LEU A 392 -9.60 -15.26 -2.41
C LEU A 392 -10.06 -16.72 -2.49
N GLU A 393 -10.37 -17.18 -3.71
CA GLU A 393 -10.77 -18.56 -3.98
C GLU A 393 -9.63 -19.55 -3.70
N ALA A 394 -8.38 -19.24 -4.08
CA ALA A 394 -7.23 -20.11 -3.81
C ALA A 394 -7.02 -20.33 -2.30
N VAL A 395 -7.14 -19.27 -1.50
CA VAL A 395 -7.02 -19.37 -0.03
C VAL A 395 -8.14 -20.23 0.55
N TRP A 396 -9.38 -20.03 0.12
CA TRP A 396 -10.50 -20.86 0.56
C TRP A 396 -10.28 -22.35 0.26
N ARG A 397 -9.87 -22.68 -0.98
CA ARG A 397 -9.60 -24.07 -1.38
C ARG A 397 -8.46 -24.71 -0.59
N ILE A 398 -7.42 -23.95 -0.27
CA ILE A 398 -6.34 -24.43 0.60
C ILE A 398 -6.90 -24.74 2.01
N CYS A 399 -7.72 -23.83 2.55
CA CYS A 399 -8.26 -23.97 3.90
C CYS A 399 -9.29 -25.10 4.05
N TYR A 400 -10.15 -25.34 3.05
CA TYR A 400 -11.32 -26.21 3.19
C TYR A 400 -11.36 -27.42 2.25
N GLU A 401 -10.75 -27.34 1.07
CA GLU A 401 -10.67 -28.50 0.14
C GLU A 401 -9.38 -29.30 0.30
N GLY A 402 -8.42 -28.84 1.12
CA GLY A 402 -7.11 -29.46 1.24
C GLY A 402 -6.31 -29.42 -0.06
N SER A 403 -6.58 -28.44 -0.92
CA SER A 403 -5.86 -28.26 -2.19
C SER A 403 -4.36 -28.06 -1.97
N ASP A 404 -3.54 -28.58 -2.88
CA ASP A 404 -2.09 -28.38 -2.83
C ASP A 404 -1.75 -26.87 -2.91
N ILE A 405 -1.08 -26.39 -1.87
CA ILE A 405 -0.76 -24.97 -1.65
C ILE A 405 0.12 -24.44 -2.78
N ARG A 406 1.12 -25.23 -3.20
CA ARG A 406 2.06 -24.84 -4.26
C ARG A 406 1.32 -24.73 -5.58
N ILE A 407 0.47 -25.70 -5.92
CA ILE A 407 -0.30 -25.68 -7.16
C ILE A 407 -1.23 -24.46 -7.17
N ARG A 408 -2.05 -24.27 -6.14
CA ARG A 408 -3.05 -23.20 -6.12
C ARG A 408 -2.44 -21.81 -6.18
N LEU A 409 -1.40 -21.56 -5.41
CA LEU A 409 -0.73 -20.25 -5.47
C LEU A 409 0.03 -20.07 -6.79
N SER A 410 0.52 -21.14 -7.41
CA SER A 410 1.12 -21.05 -8.75
C SER A 410 0.07 -20.75 -9.82
N LEU A 411 -1.20 -21.12 -9.64
CA LEU A 411 -2.26 -20.76 -10.61
C LEU A 411 -2.48 -19.24 -10.70
N LEU A 412 -2.19 -18.49 -9.64
CA LEU A 412 -2.21 -17.02 -9.68
C LEU A 412 -1.27 -16.44 -10.74
N SER A 413 -0.25 -17.21 -11.13
CA SER A 413 0.73 -16.81 -12.13
C SER A 413 0.21 -16.92 -13.57
N ILE A 414 -0.84 -17.71 -13.80
CA ILE A 414 -1.42 -17.97 -15.13
C ILE A 414 -2.84 -17.41 -15.31
N LEU A 415 -3.51 -17.01 -14.22
CA LEU A 415 -4.88 -16.49 -14.29
C LEU A 415 -4.89 -15.04 -14.82
N PRO A 416 -5.76 -14.68 -15.78
CA PRO A 416 -5.81 -13.33 -16.32
C PRO A 416 -6.13 -12.30 -15.22
N ILE A 417 -5.33 -11.24 -15.15
CA ILE A 417 -5.57 -10.07 -14.29
C ILE A 417 -5.74 -8.91 -15.28
N HIS A 418 -6.99 -8.54 -15.59
CA HIS A 418 -7.45 -7.40 -16.42
C HIS A 418 -6.67 -7.08 -17.73
N ASP A 419 -7.41 -6.94 -18.85
CA ASP A 419 -6.95 -6.37 -20.13
C ASP A 419 -5.57 -6.82 -20.64
N SER A 420 -5.35 -8.13 -20.72
CA SER A 420 -4.30 -8.68 -21.59
C SER A 420 -4.93 -9.11 -22.92
N PRO A 421 -4.39 -8.72 -24.09
CA PRO A 421 -4.89 -9.17 -25.37
C PRO A 421 -4.85 -10.71 -25.42
N GLY A 422 -5.96 -11.30 -25.86
CA GLY A 422 -6.37 -12.67 -25.58
C GLY A 422 -5.29 -13.74 -25.64
N ASN A 423 -5.17 -14.50 -24.55
CA ASN A 423 -4.58 -15.84 -24.54
C ASN A 423 -5.37 -16.72 -23.58
N SER A 424 -5.78 -17.89 -24.06
CA SER A 424 -6.37 -18.97 -23.25
C SER A 424 -5.27 -19.70 -22.46
N PRO A 425 -5.49 -20.11 -21.20
CA PRO A 425 -4.49 -20.85 -20.44
C PRO A 425 -4.28 -22.26 -21.01
N THR A 426 -3.03 -22.66 -21.22
CA THR A 426 -2.65 -24.08 -21.35
C THR A 426 -2.07 -24.56 -20.02
N ASP A 427 -2.69 -25.59 -19.44
CA ASP A 427 -2.23 -26.27 -18.23
C ASP A 427 -0.88 -26.97 -18.47
N GLN A 428 0.23 -26.32 -18.14
CA GLN A 428 1.51 -27.00 -17.95
C GLN A 428 2.04 -26.72 -16.54
N LEU A 429 1.92 -27.75 -15.70
CA LEU A 429 2.40 -27.80 -14.33
C LEU A 429 3.93 -27.76 -14.30
N TYR A 430 4.53 -26.83 -13.55
CA TYR A 430 5.97 -26.75 -13.36
C TYR A 430 6.40 -27.25 -11.97
N HIS A 431 7.24 -28.29 -11.94
CA HIS A 431 7.86 -28.82 -10.73
C HIS A 431 9.25 -28.22 -10.51
N GLY A 432 9.34 -27.06 -9.87
CA GLY A 432 10.63 -26.53 -9.38
C GLY A 432 11.10 -27.26 -8.12
N LYS A 433 12.18 -28.04 -8.23
CA LYS A 433 13.01 -28.48 -7.09
C LYS A 433 14.29 -27.65 -7.08
N GLY A 434 14.64 -27.06 -5.94
CA GLY A 434 15.89 -26.31 -5.81
C GLY A 434 16.14 -25.87 -4.37
N GLU A 435 16.69 -26.77 -3.56
CA GLU A 435 17.42 -26.42 -2.34
C GLU A 435 18.91 -26.26 -2.71
N GLY A 436 19.46 -25.09 -2.39
CA GLY A 436 20.86 -24.75 -2.60
C GLY A 436 21.11 -23.33 -2.12
N ALA A 437 21.73 -23.21 -0.94
CA ALA A 437 22.20 -21.93 -0.43
C ALA A 437 23.36 -21.44 -1.31
N VAL A 438 23.22 -20.23 -1.86
CA VAL A 438 24.26 -19.54 -2.63
C VAL A 438 24.51 -18.20 -1.96
N GLU A 439 25.78 -17.84 -1.80
CA GLU A 439 26.20 -16.56 -1.23
C GLU A 439 25.61 -15.34 -2.00
N PRO A 440 25.41 -14.18 -1.36
CA PRO A 440 24.82 -13.02 -2.02
C PRO A 440 25.80 -12.43 -3.05
N HIS A 441 25.55 -12.68 -4.33
CA HIS A 441 26.41 -12.30 -5.45
C HIS A 441 26.14 -10.90 -6.05
N ARG A 442 27.17 -10.45 -6.79
CA ARG A 442 27.34 -9.25 -7.64
C ARG A 442 26.24 -9.05 -8.69
N PHE A 443 26.24 -7.88 -9.36
CA PHE A 443 25.23 -7.42 -10.33
C PHE A 443 24.84 -8.48 -11.39
N CYS A 444 23.67 -9.10 -11.25
CA CYS A 444 23.27 -10.32 -11.98
C CYS A 444 22.10 -10.16 -12.98
N ARG A 445 21.52 -8.96 -13.09
CA ARG A 445 20.27 -8.72 -13.84
C ARG A 445 20.36 -8.98 -15.34
N GLY A 446 21.46 -8.59 -15.98
CA GLY A 446 21.60 -8.76 -17.43
C GLY A 446 21.52 -10.23 -17.85
N SER A 447 22.26 -11.10 -17.15
CA SER A 447 22.23 -12.55 -17.37
C SER A 447 20.85 -13.16 -17.13
N ALA A 448 20.15 -12.77 -16.06
CA ALA A 448 18.83 -13.31 -15.74
C ALA A 448 17.78 -12.97 -16.81
N VAL A 449 17.83 -11.75 -17.34
CA VAL A 449 16.89 -11.28 -18.38
C VAL A 449 17.25 -11.88 -19.75
N ALA A 450 18.54 -12.03 -20.05
CA ALA A 450 18.98 -12.74 -21.25
C ALA A 450 18.47 -14.19 -21.27
N ARG A 451 18.51 -14.88 -20.13
CA ARG A 451 17.92 -16.22 -19.97
C ARG A 451 16.41 -16.23 -20.25
N ILE A 452 15.65 -15.29 -19.69
CA ILE A 452 14.20 -15.21 -19.96
C ILE A 452 13.93 -15.00 -21.44
N ALA A 453 14.60 -14.02 -22.04
CA ALA A 453 14.45 -13.72 -23.45
C ALA A 453 14.79 -14.96 -24.30
N ALA A 454 15.87 -15.67 -23.97
CA ALA A 454 16.33 -16.85 -24.71
C ALA A 454 15.33 -18.01 -24.67
N MET A 455 14.58 -18.15 -23.58
CA MET A 455 13.50 -19.14 -23.49
C MET A 455 12.32 -18.76 -24.38
N ASN A 456 11.96 -17.48 -24.42
CA ASN A 456 10.77 -17.00 -25.13
C ASN A 456 10.98 -16.85 -26.64
N VAL A 457 12.18 -16.52 -27.12
CA VAL A 457 12.44 -16.43 -28.58
C VAL A 457 12.18 -17.77 -29.27
N LYS A 458 12.40 -18.89 -28.57
CA LYS A 458 12.08 -20.23 -29.08
C LYS A 458 10.57 -20.46 -29.23
N ASP A 459 9.78 -19.96 -28.27
CA ASP A 459 8.33 -20.05 -28.27
C ASP A 459 7.66 -19.09 -29.29
N HIS A 460 8.43 -18.14 -29.84
CA HIS A 460 8.00 -17.08 -30.76
C HIS A 460 8.93 -16.94 -31.98
N SER A 461 9.31 -18.07 -32.59
CA SER A 461 10.22 -18.13 -33.75
C SER A 461 9.67 -17.47 -35.02
N ASP A 462 8.38 -17.17 -35.07
CA ASP A 462 7.74 -16.36 -36.11
C ASP A 462 8.10 -14.86 -36.00
N ILE A 463 8.65 -14.45 -34.84
CA ILE A 463 8.90 -13.05 -34.50
C ILE A 463 10.39 -12.79 -34.22
N PHE A 464 11.05 -13.72 -33.52
CA PHE A 464 12.43 -13.53 -33.05
C PHE A 464 13.38 -14.54 -33.70
N GLU A 465 14.61 -14.10 -33.95
CA GLU A 465 15.71 -15.01 -34.19
C GLU A 465 15.98 -15.85 -32.92
N GLU A 466 16.37 -17.11 -33.10
CA GLU A 466 16.59 -18.04 -31.97
C GLU A 466 17.75 -17.58 -31.07
N GLU A 467 18.75 -16.90 -31.66
CA GLU A 467 19.96 -16.47 -31.00
C GLU A 467 19.85 -15.09 -30.34
N ILE A 468 20.33 -14.98 -29.11
CA ILE A 468 20.43 -13.72 -28.37
C ILE A 468 21.90 -13.39 -28.15
N THR A 469 22.32 -12.22 -28.64
CA THR A 469 23.65 -11.68 -28.36
C THR A 469 23.63 -10.84 -27.09
N MET A 470 24.49 -11.20 -26.14
CA MET A 470 24.68 -10.51 -24.86
C MET A 470 26.05 -9.84 -24.86
N PHE A 471 26.07 -8.51 -24.81
CA PHE A 471 27.33 -7.78 -24.60
C PHE A 471 27.91 -8.08 -23.21
N VAL A 472 29.17 -8.49 -23.17
CA VAL A 472 29.89 -8.79 -21.92
C VAL A 472 31.17 -7.98 -21.88
N HIS A 473 31.28 -7.04 -20.94
CA HIS A 473 32.56 -6.37 -20.71
C HIS A 473 33.61 -7.42 -20.36
N GLU A 474 34.70 -7.47 -21.13
CA GLU A 474 35.64 -8.58 -21.04
C GLU A 474 36.40 -8.56 -19.72
N GLU A 475 36.38 -9.69 -19.02
CA GLU A 475 37.04 -9.88 -17.73
C GLU A 475 37.70 -11.24 -17.67
N GLN A 476 38.82 -11.34 -16.93
CA GLN A 476 39.50 -12.61 -16.72
C GLN A 476 38.93 -13.32 -15.49
N VAL A 477 38.50 -14.57 -15.65
CA VAL A 477 38.09 -15.46 -14.55
C VAL A 477 38.90 -16.73 -14.65
N ASN A 478 39.73 -17.00 -13.64
CA ASN A 478 40.64 -18.15 -13.62
C ASN A 478 41.51 -18.26 -14.90
N GLY A 479 41.98 -17.12 -15.42
CA GLY A 479 42.85 -17.06 -16.60
C GLY A 479 42.15 -17.27 -17.95
N LYS A 480 40.81 -17.33 -17.98
CA LYS A 480 40.02 -17.37 -19.21
C LYS A 480 39.15 -16.11 -19.35
N PRO A 481 38.90 -15.61 -20.59
CA PRO A 481 37.92 -14.56 -20.84
C PRO A 481 36.51 -15.00 -20.40
N LEU A 482 35.78 -14.12 -19.71
CA LEU A 482 34.43 -14.39 -19.23
C LEU A 482 33.46 -14.66 -20.39
N SER A 483 33.61 -13.96 -21.51
CA SER A 483 32.80 -14.20 -22.71
C SER A 483 32.95 -15.65 -23.21
N SER A 484 34.19 -16.15 -23.27
CA SER A 484 34.49 -17.54 -23.65
C SER A 484 33.91 -18.54 -22.66
N ILE A 485 34.00 -18.28 -21.35
CA ILE A 485 33.42 -19.15 -20.33
C ILE A 485 31.90 -19.24 -20.50
N ILE A 486 31.22 -18.11 -20.73
CA ILE A 486 29.78 -18.08 -20.95
C ILE A 486 29.41 -18.88 -22.20
N ASN A 487 30.16 -18.73 -23.29
CA ASN A 487 29.89 -19.46 -24.54
C ASN A 487 30.21 -20.97 -24.45
N GLU A 488 31.20 -21.37 -23.64
CA GLU A 488 31.57 -22.78 -23.43
C GLU A 488 30.62 -23.50 -22.45
N LYS A 489 30.22 -22.82 -21.37
CA LYS A 489 29.49 -23.43 -20.24
C LYS A 489 28.03 -23.03 -20.15
N HIS A 490 27.59 -22.06 -20.96
CA HIS A 490 26.28 -21.42 -20.89
C HIS A 490 25.94 -20.91 -19.49
N GLU A 491 26.95 -20.43 -18.77
CA GLU A 491 26.84 -19.97 -17.39
C GLU A 491 27.69 -18.71 -17.18
N ASN A 492 27.09 -17.67 -16.60
CA ASN A 492 27.84 -16.52 -16.12
C ASN A 492 28.38 -16.80 -14.72
N VAL A 493 29.49 -17.53 -14.65
CA VAL A 493 30.10 -18.01 -13.40
C VAL A 493 30.46 -16.91 -12.39
N LYS A 494 30.55 -15.65 -12.83
CA LYS A 494 30.92 -14.51 -11.97
C LYS A 494 29.71 -13.77 -11.42
N TYR A 495 28.71 -13.54 -12.26
CA TYR A 495 27.58 -12.68 -11.94
C TYR A 495 26.28 -13.45 -11.70
N LEU A 496 26.12 -14.65 -12.24
CA LEU A 496 24.93 -15.49 -12.05
C LEU A 496 25.35 -16.97 -11.95
N SER A 497 26.19 -17.26 -10.95
CA SER A 497 26.72 -18.61 -10.71
C SER A 497 25.61 -19.61 -10.40
N GLY A 498 25.73 -20.83 -10.92
CA GLY A 498 24.80 -21.93 -10.72
C GLY A 498 23.54 -21.89 -11.60
N VAL A 499 23.44 -20.96 -12.55
CA VAL A 499 22.29 -20.85 -13.45
C VAL A 499 22.71 -20.94 -14.91
N GLN A 500 22.06 -21.84 -15.65
CA GLN A 500 22.23 -22.02 -17.09
C GLN A 500 21.42 -20.98 -17.89
N LEU A 501 22.07 -20.29 -18.83
CA LEU A 501 21.49 -19.23 -19.67
C LEU A 501 20.75 -19.77 -20.90
N GLY A 502 21.13 -20.97 -21.37
CA GLY A 502 20.64 -21.56 -22.61
C GLY A 502 21.68 -21.50 -23.73
N PRO A 503 21.70 -22.49 -24.64
CA PRO A 503 22.70 -22.60 -25.70
C PRO A 503 22.62 -21.48 -26.74
N ASN A 504 21.47 -20.82 -26.82
CA ASN A 504 21.19 -19.73 -27.75
C ASN A 504 21.55 -18.34 -27.20
N VAL A 505 22.12 -18.23 -26.00
CA VAL A 505 22.71 -16.97 -25.50
C VAL A 505 24.20 -16.94 -25.85
N LYS A 506 24.61 -16.00 -26.70
CA LYS A 506 26.00 -15.78 -27.07
C LYS A 506 26.57 -14.53 -26.41
N ALA A 507 27.64 -14.69 -25.63
CA ALA A 507 28.42 -13.60 -25.09
C ALA A 507 29.36 -13.01 -26.16
N GLU A 508 29.29 -11.70 -26.36
CA GLU A 508 30.13 -10.94 -27.29
C GLU A 508 30.81 -9.76 -26.55
N PRO A 509 32.15 -9.70 -26.52
CA PRO A 509 32.87 -8.62 -25.84
C PRO A 509 32.98 -7.31 -26.63
N ASP A 510 32.71 -7.31 -27.93
CA ASP A 510 32.69 -6.11 -28.77
C ASP A 510 31.26 -5.58 -28.90
N LEU A 511 31.00 -4.40 -28.32
CA LEU A 511 29.66 -3.81 -28.31
C LEU A 511 29.09 -3.58 -29.71
N ILE A 512 29.92 -3.15 -30.67
CA ILE A 512 29.46 -2.85 -32.03
C ILE A 512 29.12 -4.14 -32.78
N LYS A 513 29.87 -5.22 -32.55
CA LYS A 513 29.49 -6.55 -33.04
C LYS A 513 28.21 -7.05 -32.38
N ALA A 514 28.06 -6.84 -31.07
CA ALA A 514 26.92 -7.32 -30.31
C ALA A 514 25.58 -6.71 -30.78
N ILE A 515 25.59 -5.46 -31.24
CA ILE A 515 24.39 -4.75 -31.71
C ILE A 515 24.18 -4.85 -33.23
N LYS A 516 25.10 -5.46 -33.98
CA LYS A 516 25.05 -5.47 -35.44
C LYS A 516 23.81 -6.24 -35.94
N GLY A 517 22.87 -5.52 -36.53
CA GLY A 517 21.61 -6.08 -37.02
C GLY A 517 20.52 -6.20 -35.95
N ALA A 518 20.80 -5.87 -34.68
CA ALA A 518 19.83 -5.96 -33.60
C ALA A 518 18.71 -4.92 -33.75
N THR A 519 17.47 -5.38 -33.75
CA THR A 519 16.26 -4.53 -33.79
C THR A 519 15.60 -4.34 -32.43
N ALA A 520 15.96 -5.18 -31.44
CA ALA A 520 15.48 -5.12 -30.07
C ALA A 520 16.66 -5.07 -29.08
N LEU A 521 16.90 -3.91 -28.47
CA LEU A 521 17.99 -3.68 -27.53
C LEU A 521 17.49 -3.71 -26.08
N ILE A 522 18.03 -4.63 -25.28
CA ILE A 522 17.74 -4.73 -23.84
C ILE A 522 18.87 -4.05 -23.06
N ILE A 523 18.61 -2.87 -22.48
CA ILE A 523 19.63 -2.07 -21.80
C ILE A 523 19.56 -2.32 -20.28
N VAL A 524 20.55 -3.08 -19.80
CA VAL A 524 20.64 -3.67 -18.44
C VAL A 524 22.02 -3.47 -17.83
N ILE A 525 22.51 -2.23 -17.81
CA ILE A 525 23.84 -1.89 -17.28
C ILE A 525 23.74 -1.02 -16.02
N PRO A 526 24.75 -1.02 -15.14
CA PRO A 526 24.79 -0.09 -14.03
C PRO A 526 24.70 1.35 -14.53
N HIS A 527 23.90 2.15 -13.82
CA HIS A 527 23.46 3.46 -14.25
C HIS A 527 24.62 4.43 -14.54
N GLN A 528 25.71 4.33 -13.77
CA GLN A 528 26.93 5.13 -13.92
C GLN A 528 27.69 4.88 -15.23
N PHE A 529 27.42 3.78 -15.93
CA PHE A 529 28.11 3.43 -17.18
C PHE A 529 27.28 3.73 -18.43
N VAL A 530 26.03 4.18 -18.31
CA VAL A 530 25.10 4.30 -19.44
C VAL A 530 25.64 5.23 -20.53
N GLU A 531 26.00 6.46 -20.18
CA GLU A 531 26.48 7.43 -21.16
C GLU A 531 27.78 6.97 -21.82
N LYS A 532 28.70 6.39 -21.05
CA LYS A 532 29.98 5.89 -21.56
C LYS A 532 29.81 4.69 -22.48
N VAL A 533 28.94 3.74 -22.13
CA VAL A 533 28.73 2.51 -22.92
C VAL A 533 27.93 2.80 -24.18
N LEU A 534 26.98 3.73 -24.12
CA LEU A 534 26.12 4.05 -25.26
C LEU A 534 26.71 5.13 -26.19
N ASP A 535 27.89 5.65 -25.88
CA ASP A 535 28.61 6.59 -26.74
C ASP A 535 28.94 5.93 -28.10
N GLY A 536 28.68 6.64 -29.20
CA GLY A 536 28.86 6.15 -30.56
C GLY A 536 27.92 5.02 -31.02
N VAL A 537 27.12 4.41 -30.14
CA VAL A 537 26.22 3.28 -30.49
C VAL A 537 25.19 3.65 -31.56
N LYS A 538 24.72 4.90 -31.56
CA LYS A 538 23.69 5.42 -32.46
C LYS A 538 23.98 5.16 -33.94
N ASP A 539 25.23 5.29 -34.36
CA ASP A 539 25.63 5.20 -35.76
C ASP A 539 25.70 3.74 -36.28
N HIS A 540 25.51 2.77 -35.38
CA HIS A 540 25.60 1.33 -35.67
C HIS A 540 24.25 0.61 -35.51
N LEU A 541 23.17 1.32 -35.18
CA LEU A 541 21.85 0.75 -34.96
C LEU A 541 21.19 0.27 -36.26
N ALA A 542 20.51 -0.87 -36.21
CA ALA A 542 19.70 -1.33 -37.33
C ALA A 542 18.49 -0.40 -37.56
N PRO A 543 18.02 -0.24 -38.82
CA PRO A 543 16.79 0.49 -39.10
C PRO A 543 15.61 -0.07 -38.31
N GLY A 544 14.86 0.81 -37.63
CA GLY A 544 13.71 0.41 -36.82
C GLY A 544 14.04 -0.19 -35.46
N ALA A 545 15.31 -0.14 -35.03
CA ALA A 545 15.74 -0.57 -33.71
C ALA A 545 14.96 0.13 -32.58
N ARG A 546 14.72 -0.61 -31.50
CA ARG A 546 13.95 -0.20 -30.33
C ARG A 546 14.69 -0.63 -29.08
N ALA A 547 14.55 0.13 -28.00
CA ALA A 547 15.18 -0.19 -26.72
C ALA A 547 14.15 -0.46 -25.62
N VAL A 548 14.55 -1.23 -24.62
CA VAL A 548 13.89 -1.33 -23.31
C VAL A 548 14.93 -1.17 -22.21
N SER A 549 14.67 -0.29 -21.25
CA SER A 549 15.55 -0.06 -20.10
C SER A 549 15.05 -0.81 -18.88
N LEU A 550 15.95 -1.52 -18.21
CA LEU A 550 15.71 -2.17 -16.91
C LEU A 550 16.56 -1.50 -15.80
N ILE A 551 17.07 -0.31 -16.09
CA ILE A 551 17.96 0.43 -15.19
C ILE A 551 17.10 1.05 -14.08
N LYS A 552 17.40 0.68 -12.83
CA LYS A 552 16.77 1.28 -11.63
C LYS A 552 17.65 2.42 -11.13
N GLY A 553 17.15 3.64 -11.27
CA GLY A 553 17.83 4.87 -10.86
C GLY A 553 17.30 6.07 -11.62
N VAL A 554 17.73 7.25 -11.21
CA VAL A 554 17.48 8.51 -11.91
C VAL A 554 18.78 9.31 -12.01
N LYS A 555 18.84 10.27 -12.92
CA LYS A 555 19.92 11.27 -12.97
C LYS A 555 19.32 12.64 -12.64
N ALA A 556 19.89 13.33 -11.65
CA ALA A 556 19.52 14.71 -11.35
C ALA A 556 20.61 15.66 -11.83
N ASP A 557 20.24 16.74 -12.54
CA ASP A 557 21.17 17.77 -13.02
C ASP A 557 20.46 19.12 -13.23
N GLY A 558 21.01 20.21 -12.69
CA GLY A 558 20.49 21.57 -12.88
C GLY A 558 19.05 21.73 -12.41
N GLY A 559 18.69 21.05 -11.32
CA GLY A 559 17.33 20.94 -10.85
C GLY A 559 16.46 20.01 -11.70
N LYS A 560 16.87 19.35 -12.77
CA LYS A 560 15.98 18.40 -13.49
C LYS A 560 16.28 16.96 -13.09
N ILE A 561 15.25 16.11 -13.10
CA ILE A 561 15.42 14.66 -12.99
C ILE A 561 15.13 14.03 -14.35
N TYR A 562 16.03 13.16 -14.79
CA TYR A 562 15.94 12.40 -16.04
C TYR A 562 15.82 10.91 -15.74
N THR A 563 14.87 10.25 -16.41
CA THR A 563 14.71 8.79 -16.36
C THR A 563 15.68 8.14 -17.35
N TYR A 564 16.20 6.95 -17.04
CA TYR A 564 17.10 6.26 -17.98
C TYR A 564 16.47 5.94 -19.35
N PRO A 565 15.17 5.60 -19.46
CA PRO A 565 14.51 5.53 -20.77
C PRO A 565 14.65 6.83 -21.58
N SER A 566 14.50 8.00 -20.94
CA SER A 566 14.66 9.29 -21.61
C SER A 566 16.11 9.56 -22.05
N ILE A 567 17.08 9.24 -21.18
CA ILE A 567 18.52 9.36 -21.48
C ILE A 567 18.90 8.45 -22.66
N ILE A 568 18.52 7.18 -22.61
CA ILE A 568 18.78 6.20 -23.67
C ILE A 568 18.13 6.64 -24.98
N SER A 569 16.89 7.13 -24.93
CA SER A 569 16.20 7.64 -26.13
C SER A 569 16.95 8.82 -26.74
N SER A 570 17.49 9.72 -25.92
CA SER A 570 18.28 10.87 -26.37
C SER A 570 19.62 10.46 -26.98
N LEU A 571 20.35 9.54 -26.33
CA LEU A 571 21.67 9.07 -26.79
C LEU A 571 21.57 8.29 -28.11
N LEU A 572 20.58 7.39 -28.19
CA LEU A 572 20.47 6.45 -29.30
C LEU A 572 19.56 6.95 -30.43
N GLY A 573 18.72 7.96 -30.20
CA GLY A 573 17.75 8.45 -31.20
C GLY A 573 16.65 7.44 -31.54
N ILE A 574 16.41 6.46 -30.66
CA ILE A 574 15.36 5.44 -30.81
C ILE A 574 14.40 5.48 -29.62
N ARG A 575 13.22 4.88 -29.78
CA ARG A 575 12.24 4.77 -28.68
C ARG A 575 12.77 3.81 -27.61
N CYS A 576 12.57 4.17 -26.34
CA CYS A 576 12.94 3.33 -25.20
C CYS A 576 11.75 3.09 -24.26
N SER A 577 11.37 1.83 -24.10
CA SER A 577 10.41 1.36 -23.08
C SER A 577 11.11 1.18 -21.73
N ALA A 578 10.34 0.94 -20.66
CA ALA A 578 10.86 0.64 -19.33
C ALA A 578 10.32 -0.70 -18.82
N LEU A 579 11.14 -1.49 -18.14
CA LEU A 579 10.70 -2.72 -17.47
C LEU A 579 11.20 -2.72 -16.02
N GLY A 580 10.28 -2.75 -15.06
CA GLY A 580 10.60 -2.68 -13.62
C GLY A 580 9.55 -3.40 -12.77
N GLY A 581 9.93 -3.85 -11.58
CA GLY A 581 9.04 -4.66 -10.73
C GLY A 581 9.74 -5.22 -9.48
N ALA A 582 8.96 -5.89 -8.64
CA ALA A 582 9.45 -6.70 -7.53
C ALA A 582 10.12 -7.99 -8.02
N ASN A 583 11.35 -7.87 -8.55
CA ASN A 583 12.01 -8.96 -9.29
C ASN A 583 13.52 -9.04 -9.02
N ILE A 584 13.91 -9.55 -7.84
CA ILE A 584 15.32 -9.84 -7.54
C ILE A 584 15.86 -10.85 -8.55
N ALA A 585 16.96 -10.51 -9.24
CA ALA A 585 17.40 -11.27 -10.40
C ALA A 585 17.83 -12.72 -10.11
N THR A 586 18.30 -13.03 -8.90
CA THR A 586 18.57 -14.43 -8.51
C THR A 586 17.30 -15.27 -8.46
N ASP A 587 16.19 -14.67 -8.01
CA ASP A 587 14.91 -15.36 -7.85
C ASP A 587 14.27 -15.57 -9.22
N VAL A 588 14.34 -14.54 -10.08
CA VAL A 588 13.97 -14.61 -11.50
C VAL A 588 14.74 -15.72 -12.21
N ALA A 589 16.05 -15.80 -12.00
CA ALA A 589 16.92 -16.80 -12.60
C ALA A 589 16.64 -18.23 -12.12
N LYS A 590 16.05 -18.38 -10.92
CA LYS A 590 15.62 -19.66 -10.32
C LYS A 590 14.17 -20.01 -10.64
N ASP A 591 13.53 -19.28 -11.56
CA ASP A 591 12.11 -19.42 -11.92
C ASP A 591 11.18 -19.31 -10.70
N GLN A 592 11.55 -18.50 -9.71
CA GLN A 592 10.64 -18.14 -8.63
C GLN A 592 9.65 -17.08 -9.14
N PHE A 593 8.38 -17.25 -8.77
CA PHE A 593 7.31 -16.37 -9.23
C PHE A 593 7.56 -14.91 -8.83
N CYS A 594 7.48 -14.02 -9.81
CA CYS A 594 7.46 -12.59 -9.58
C CYS A 594 6.72 -11.86 -10.71
N GLU A 595 6.41 -10.59 -10.45
CA GLU A 595 5.73 -9.72 -11.40
C GLU A 595 6.64 -8.58 -11.83
N SER A 596 6.47 -8.12 -13.07
CA SER A 596 7.10 -6.92 -13.59
C SER A 596 6.10 -6.11 -14.38
N THR A 597 6.29 -4.80 -14.37
CA THR A 597 5.52 -3.84 -15.14
C THR A 597 6.36 -3.33 -16.31
N LEU A 598 5.79 -3.42 -17.51
CA LEU A 598 6.35 -2.94 -18.77
C LEU A 598 5.68 -1.61 -19.13
N GLY A 599 6.42 -0.51 -18.99
CA GLY A 599 6.01 0.80 -19.46
C GLY A 599 6.33 0.97 -20.94
N VAL A 600 5.33 1.26 -21.75
CA VAL A 600 5.46 1.57 -23.18
C VAL A 600 4.93 2.96 -23.49
N LEU A 601 5.48 3.60 -24.51
CA LEU A 601 4.91 4.85 -25.00
C LEU A 601 3.53 4.58 -25.63
N PRO A 602 2.53 5.45 -25.43
CA PRO A 602 1.23 5.33 -26.10
C PRO A 602 1.42 5.15 -27.61
N GLU A 603 0.58 4.33 -28.26
CA GLU A 603 0.64 4.06 -29.71
C GLU A 603 0.34 5.34 -30.53
N GLY A 604 1.34 6.22 -30.66
CA GLY A 604 1.32 7.36 -31.58
C GLY A 604 1.94 7.05 -32.94
N THR A 605 2.62 5.90 -33.07
CA THR A 605 3.23 5.45 -34.33
C THR A 605 3.29 3.92 -34.33
N LYS A 606 2.22 3.25 -34.77
CA LYS A 606 2.43 1.94 -35.41
C LYS A 606 3.52 2.16 -36.47
N PRO A 607 4.59 1.34 -36.51
CA PRO A 607 5.53 1.43 -37.62
C PRO A 607 4.73 1.34 -38.93
N ARG A 608 5.07 2.17 -39.93
CA ARG A 608 4.35 2.15 -41.21
C ARG A 608 4.56 0.77 -41.87
N GLY A 609 3.52 -0.06 -41.87
CA GLY A 609 3.50 -1.39 -42.48
C GLY A 609 2.41 -2.27 -41.87
N LYS A 610 1.86 -3.23 -42.63
CA LYS A 610 0.85 -4.17 -42.12
C LYS A 610 1.43 -5.20 -41.12
N ASP A 611 2.76 -5.32 -41.05
CA ASP A 611 3.46 -6.46 -40.41
C ASP A 611 4.32 -6.10 -39.18
N SER A 612 4.18 -4.90 -38.60
CA SER A 612 5.06 -4.49 -37.48
C SER A 612 4.38 -4.58 -36.11
N LEU A 613 4.91 -5.45 -35.23
CA LEU A 613 4.50 -5.56 -33.82
C LEU A 613 4.60 -4.22 -33.08
N SER A 614 3.62 -3.96 -32.18
CA SER A 614 3.69 -2.87 -31.21
C SER A 614 4.84 -3.11 -30.22
N ASP A 615 5.29 -2.07 -29.50
CA ASP A 615 6.30 -2.26 -28.45
C ASP A 615 5.74 -3.07 -27.28
N ALA A 616 4.45 -2.94 -27.01
CA ALA A 616 3.77 -3.74 -26.01
C ALA A 616 3.88 -5.24 -26.36
N ASP A 617 3.46 -5.62 -27.57
CA ASP A 617 3.47 -7.02 -28.00
C ASP A 617 4.90 -7.57 -28.11
N LEU A 618 5.83 -6.77 -28.65
CA LEU A 618 7.23 -7.16 -28.79
C LEU A 618 7.84 -7.52 -27.43
N TRP A 619 7.81 -6.57 -26.47
CA TRP A 619 8.43 -6.79 -25.18
C TRP A 619 7.65 -7.77 -24.31
N TYR A 620 6.32 -7.80 -24.42
CA TYR A 620 5.51 -8.78 -23.71
C TYR A 620 5.85 -10.20 -24.15
N LYS A 621 5.87 -10.49 -25.45
CA LYS A 621 6.24 -11.81 -25.97
C LYS A 621 7.70 -12.17 -25.63
N LEU A 622 8.60 -11.18 -25.57
CA LEU A 622 9.99 -11.43 -25.22
C LEU A 622 10.19 -11.77 -23.74
N PHE A 623 9.42 -11.18 -22.82
CA PHE A 623 9.66 -11.31 -21.38
C PHE A 623 8.63 -12.12 -20.60
N ASN A 624 7.36 -12.14 -21.01
CA ASN A 624 6.31 -12.76 -20.22
C ASN A 624 6.52 -14.28 -20.09
N ARG A 625 6.45 -14.77 -18.86
CA ARG A 625 6.52 -16.19 -18.49
C ARG A 625 5.55 -16.47 -17.34
N PRO A 626 5.14 -17.72 -17.11
CA PRO A 626 4.41 -18.09 -15.90
C PRO A 626 5.11 -17.61 -14.62
N THR A 627 6.43 -17.73 -14.52
CA THR A 627 7.20 -17.33 -13.33
C THR A 627 7.70 -15.87 -13.37
N PHE A 628 7.56 -15.17 -14.50
CA PHE A 628 7.94 -13.76 -14.68
C PHE A 628 6.83 -13.02 -15.43
N ARG A 629 5.80 -12.64 -14.69
CA ARG A 629 4.55 -12.13 -15.26
C ARG A 629 4.66 -10.65 -15.60
N ILE A 630 4.30 -10.28 -16.82
CA ILE A 630 4.34 -8.89 -17.28
C ILE A 630 2.94 -8.25 -17.26
N ARG A 631 2.82 -7.06 -16.66
CA ARG A 631 1.70 -6.14 -16.89
C ARG A 631 2.16 -4.98 -17.75
N VAL A 632 1.43 -4.65 -18.80
CA VAL A 632 1.78 -3.56 -19.71
C VAL A 632 1.02 -2.29 -19.32
N VAL A 633 1.73 -1.17 -19.21
CA VAL A 633 1.16 0.15 -18.91
C VAL A 633 1.66 1.19 -19.91
N SER A 634 0.86 2.22 -20.15
CA SER A 634 1.21 3.36 -21.00
C SER A 634 1.89 4.48 -20.20
N ASP A 635 2.91 4.13 -19.40
CA ASP A 635 3.61 5.04 -18.50
C ASP A 635 5.09 4.63 -18.32
N VAL A 636 5.94 5.00 -19.29
CA VAL A 636 7.37 4.69 -19.28
C VAL A 636 8.09 5.36 -18.12
N ASP A 637 7.82 6.65 -17.91
CA ASP A 637 8.50 7.44 -16.89
C ASP A 637 8.06 7.00 -15.48
N GLY A 638 6.78 6.72 -15.26
CA GLY A 638 6.28 6.21 -13.98
C GLY A 638 6.95 4.89 -13.59
N VAL A 639 7.07 3.93 -14.53
CA VAL A 639 7.76 2.66 -14.29
C VAL A 639 9.24 2.87 -13.91
N ALA A 640 9.94 3.78 -14.61
CA ALA A 640 11.33 4.09 -14.32
C ALA A 640 11.51 4.80 -12.97
N LEU A 641 10.64 5.77 -12.66
CA LEU A 641 10.67 6.54 -11.41
C LEU A 641 10.40 5.66 -10.20
N CYS A 642 9.43 4.73 -10.26
CA CYS A 642 9.17 3.80 -9.17
C CYS A 642 10.44 3.02 -8.79
N GLY A 643 11.14 2.46 -9.79
CA GLY A 643 12.39 1.72 -9.59
C GLY A 643 13.54 2.59 -9.07
N GLY A 644 13.58 3.86 -9.48
CA GLY A 644 14.62 4.81 -9.10
C GLY A 644 14.48 5.38 -7.70
N LEU A 645 13.26 5.63 -7.23
CA LEU A 645 13.01 6.38 -5.99
C LEU A 645 12.75 5.50 -4.76
N LYS A 646 12.34 4.24 -4.93
CA LYS A 646 11.99 3.29 -3.85
C LYS A 646 13.04 3.12 -2.75
N ASN A 647 14.32 3.30 -3.09
CA ASN A 647 15.42 3.05 -2.16
C ASN A 647 15.44 4.07 -1.00
N VAL A 648 14.85 5.25 -1.18
CA VAL A 648 14.68 6.26 -0.13
C VAL A 648 13.72 5.75 0.95
N ILE A 649 12.59 5.15 0.54
CA ILE A 649 11.64 4.51 1.47
C ILE A 649 12.28 3.30 2.14
N ALA A 650 13.07 2.52 1.40
CA ALA A 650 13.78 1.38 1.98
C ALA A 650 14.75 1.79 3.09
N LEU A 651 15.41 2.95 2.99
CA LEU A 651 16.21 3.51 4.10
C LEU A 651 15.32 3.84 5.31
N ALA A 652 14.20 4.55 5.10
CA ALA A 652 13.25 4.89 6.16
C ALA A 652 12.73 3.64 6.90
N ALA A 653 12.38 2.59 6.16
CA ALA A 653 11.98 1.30 6.71
C ALA A 653 13.12 0.63 7.50
N GLY A 654 14.37 0.75 7.03
CA GLY A 654 15.55 0.26 7.75
C GLY A 654 15.82 1.02 9.04
N PHE A 655 15.68 2.36 9.06
CA PHE A 655 15.77 3.14 10.28
C PHE A 655 14.72 2.70 11.31
N SER A 656 13.47 2.50 10.87
CA SER A 656 12.40 1.96 11.71
C SER A 656 12.71 0.58 12.28
N ASP A 657 13.28 -0.32 11.47
CA ASP A 657 13.70 -1.66 11.92
C ASP A 657 14.84 -1.56 12.95
N GLY A 658 15.79 -0.65 12.72
CA GLY A 658 16.93 -0.38 13.60
C GLY A 658 16.52 0.14 14.98
N LEU A 659 15.50 1.00 15.03
CA LEU A 659 14.94 1.57 16.25
C LEU A 659 13.97 0.62 17.00
N GLY A 660 13.62 -0.52 16.40
CA GLY A 660 12.69 -1.46 17.03
C GLY A 660 11.26 -0.93 17.14
N TRP A 661 10.85 -0.01 16.25
CA TRP A 661 9.53 0.63 16.28
C TRP A 661 8.35 -0.28 15.91
N GLY A 662 8.61 -1.53 15.53
CA GLY A 662 7.57 -2.50 15.26
C GLY A 662 6.95 -2.36 13.87
N SER A 663 5.92 -3.16 13.65
CA SER A 663 5.35 -3.38 12.31
C SER A 663 4.29 -2.36 11.92
N ASN A 664 3.62 -1.73 12.89
CA ASN A 664 2.70 -0.63 12.60
C ASN A 664 3.45 0.58 12.06
N THR A 665 4.49 1.02 12.79
CA THR A 665 5.34 2.16 12.41
C THR A 665 5.95 1.97 11.03
N LYS A 666 6.53 0.78 10.80
CA LYS A 666 7.13 0.43 9.51
C LYS A 666 6.12 0.50 8.37
N SER A 667 4.91 -0.03 8.55
CA SER A 667 3.88 -0.02 7.51
C SER A 667 3.33 1.39 7.25
N ALA A 668 3.22 2.23 8.29
CA ALA A 668 2.91 3.65 8.15
C ALA A 668 3.98 4.37 7.33
N ILE A 669 5.27 4.19 7.65
CA ILE A 669 6.40 4.77 6.89
C ILE A 669 6.38 4.33 5.41
N ILE A 670 6.14 3.05 5.15
CA ILE A 670 6.06 2.54 3.76
C ILE A 670 4.88 3.18 3.02
N ARG A 671 3.70 3.25 3.65
CA ARG A 671 2.51 3.89 3.08
C ARG A 671 2.75 5.37 2.78
N ILE A 672 3.25 6.13 3.76
CA ILE A 672 3.62 7.55 3.61
C ILE A 672 4.58 7.70 2.43
N GLY A 673 5.62 6.86 2.37
CA GLY A 673 6.59 6.88 1.28
C GLY A 673 5.98 6.60 -0.10
N ILE A 674 5.07 5.62 -0.22
CA ILE A 674 4.37 5.35 -1.48
C ILE A 674 3.60 6.58 -1.94
N ILE A 675 2.90 7.25 -1.01
CA ILE A 675 2.14 8.47 -1.32
C ILE A 675 3.05 9.64 -1.65
N GLU A 676 4.13 9.87 -0.91
CA GLU A 676 5.09 10.93 -1.24
C GLU A 676 5.74 10.72 -2.60
N ILE A 677 6.16 9.50 -2.95
CA ILE A 677 6.70 9.21 -4.29
C ILE A 677 5.64 9.45 -5.38
N LYS A 678 4.41 8.99 -5.16
CA LYS A 678 3.29 9.19 -6.10
C LYS A 678 3.04 10.69 -6.31
N ASP A 679 2.85 11.44 -5.22
CA ASP A 679 2.55 12.87 -5.27
C ASP A 679 3.73 13.67 -5.84
N PHE A 680 4.97 13.32 -5.49
CA PHE A 680 6.17 13.89 -6.09
C PHE A 680 6.18 13.69 -7.60
N CYS A 681 5.97 12.45 -8.05
CA CYS A 681 6.01 12.15 -9.48
C CYS A 681 4.86 12.82 -10.23
N VAL A 682 3.63 12.75 -9.72
CA VAL A 682 2.46 13.38 -10.34
C VAL A 682 2.63 14.90 -10.43
N HIS A 683 3.21 15.52 -9.40
CA HIS A 683 3.46 16.96 -9.38
C HIS A 683 4.53 17.38 -10.42
N PHE A 684 5.68 16.70 -10.46
CA PHE A 684 6.81 17.10 -11.30
C PHE A 684 6.85 16.47 -12.70
N PHE A 685 6.10 15.40 -12.94
CA PHE A 685 6.07 14.66 -14.20
C PHE A 685 4.63 14.48 -14.71
N PRO A 686 4.08 15.46 -15.45
CA PRO A 686 2.65 15.53 -15.78
C PRO A 686 2.12 14.38 -16.67
N LYS A 687 3.01 13.52 -17.18
CA LYS A 687 2.65 12.36 -18.01
C LYS A 687 2.53 11.06 -17.23
N VAL A 688 3.00 11.03 -15.98
CA VAL A 688 2.92 9.83 -15.16
C VAL A 688 1.49 9.60 -14.67
N LYS A 689 1.19 8.35 -14.37
CA LYS A 689 -0.14 7.93 -13.91
C LYS A 689 -0.07 7.55 -12.44
N PRO A 690 -0.92 8.11 -11.55
CA PRO A 690 -0.96 7.73 -10.14
C PRO A 690 -1.06 6.22 -9.91
N GLU A 691 -1.84 5.53 -10.76
CA GLU A 691 -2.08 4.08 -10.67
C GLU A 691 -0.78 3.27 -10.83
N THR A 692 0.20 3.77 -11.59
CA THR A 692 1.52 3.14 -11.74
C THR A 692 2.26 3.00 -10.41
N PHE A 693 2.02 3.88 -9.44
CA PHE A 693 2.70 3.85 -8.15
C PHE A 693 2.00 2.96 -7.13
N VAL A 694 0.67 2.89 -7.19
CA VAL A 694 -0.16 2.24 -6.15
C VAL A 694 -0.75 0.88 -6.57
N GLU A 695 -0.83 0.57 -7.87
CA GLU A 695 -1.42 -0.70 -8.36
C GLU A 695 -0.39 -1.67 -8.98
N GLU A 696 0.69 -1.13 -9.55
CA GLU A 696 1.64 -1.88 -10.36
C GLU A 696 2.77 -2.55 -9.56
N SER A 697 3.36 -3.60 -10.14
CA SER A 697 4.52 -4.27 -9.54
C SER A 697 5.73 -3.32 -9.41
N CYS A 698 5.95 -2.44 -10.39
CA CYS A 698 7.05 -1.47 -10.32
C CYS A 698 6.94 -0.50 -9.14
N GLY A 699 5.71 -0.14 -8.75
CA GLY A 699 5.41 0.77 -7.64
C GLY A 699 5.34 0.05 -6.31
N VAL A 700 4.12 -0.16 -5.81
CA VAL A 700 3.84 -0.72 -4.48
C VAL A 700 4.62 -2.01 -4.21
N ALA A 701 4.64 -2.98 -5.13
CA ALA A 701 5.31 -4.27 -4.86
C ALA A 701 6.84 -4.13 -4.76
N ASP A 702 7.50 -3.40 -5.65
CA ASP A 702 8.96 -3.22 -5.61
C ASP A 702 9.39 -2.42 -4.36
N ILE A 703 8.58 -1.44 -3.93
CA ILE A 703 8.78 -0.74 -2.65
C ILE A 703 8.68 -1.73 -1.48
N LEU A 704 7.62 -2.55 -1.44
CA LEU A 704 7.42 -3.58 -0.41
C LEU A 704 8.61 -4.53 -0.31
N THR A 705 8.99 -5.17 -1.42
CA THR A 705 10.15 -6.08 -1.46
C THR A 705 11.42 -5.40 -0.96
N SER A 706 11.65 -4.14 -1.36
CA SER A 706 12.82 -3.37 -0.93
C SER A 706 12.83 -3.08 0.57
N CYS A 707 11.67 -2.81 1.15
CA CYS A 707 11.50 -2.53 2.57
C CYS A 707 11.44 -3.79 3.45
N ILE A 708 11.29 -4.98 2.84
CA ILE A 708 11.31 -6.27 3.54
C ILE A 708 12.71 -6.87 3.56
N SER A 709 13.38 -6.95 2.41
CA SER A 709 14.66 -7.67 2.29
C SER A 709 15.71 -6.94 1.45
N GLY A 710 15.52 -5.64 1.17
CA GLY A 710 16.44 -4.85 0.36
C GLY A 710 17.73 -4.47 1.08
N ARG A 711 18.79 -4.24 0.30
CA ARG A 711 20.12 -3.80 0.79
C ARG A 711 20.06 -2.45 1.52
N ASN A 712 19.30 -1.48 0.98
CA ASN A 712 19.11 -0.17 1.62
C ASN A 712 18.46 -0.29 3.00
N ARG A 713 17.43 -1.12 3.12
CA ARG A 713 16.79 -1.42 4.42
C ARG A 713 17.78 -2.05 5.39
N LYS A 714 18.51 -3.10 4.97
CA LYS A 714 19.49 -3.80 5.81
C LYS A 714 20.59 -2.85 6.32
N VAL A 715 21.19 -2.07 5.44
CA VAL A 715 22.28 -1.17 5.83
C VAL A 715 21.78 -0.03 6.71
N ALA A 716 20.60 0.54 6.43
CA ALA A 716 19.98 1.54 7.30
C ALA A 716 19.65 0.99 8.70
N GLU A 717 19.14 -0.24 8.79
CA GLU A 717 18.93 -0.94 10.06
C GLU A 717 20.23 -1.08 10.85
N ASN A 718 21.30 -1.53 10.19
CA ASN A 718 22.60 -1.73 10.83
C ASN A 718 23.28 -0.41 11.19
N MET A 719 23.05 0.67 10.44
CA MET A 719 23.52 2.01 10.77
C MET A 719 22.95 2.47 12.12
N VAL A 720 21.65 2.29 12.35
CA VAL A 720 21.04 2.60 13.65
C VAL A 720 21.56 1.69 14.76
N LYS A 721 21.66 0.38 14.51
CA LYS A 721 22.07 -0.59 15.54
C LYS A 721 23.54 -0.48 15.96
N THR A 722 24.41 -0.06 15.04
CA THR A 722 25.87 -0.04 15.27
C THR A 722 26.44 1.37 15.43
N GLY A 723 25.74 2.41 14.97
CA GLY A 723 26.24 3.78 14.90
C GLY A 723 27.29 4.02 13.80
N LYS A 724 27.59 3.02 12.97
CA LYS A 724 28.57 3.14 11.88
C LYS A 724 28.01 3.94 10.70
N GLY A 725 28.91 4.63 9.98
CA GLY A 725 28.54 5.40 8.78
C GLY A 725 28.24 4.52 7.56
N PHE A 726 27.43 5.02 6.62
CA PHE A 726 27.05 4.29 5.40
C PHE A 726 28.23 3.79 4.56
N GLN A 727 29.32 4.56 4.47
CA GLN A 727 30.50 4.16 3.70
C GLN A 727 31.24 2.96 4.30
N GLU A 728 31.23 2.85 5.63
CA GLU A 728 31.83 1.72 6.34
C GLU A 728 30.96 0.46 6.14
N LEU A 729 29.66 0.59 6.39
CA LEU A 729 28.71 -0.52 6.24
C LEU A 729 28.59 -1.00 4.80
N GLU A 730 28.68 -0.11 3.80
CA GLU A 730 28.72 -0.49 2.39
C GLU A 730 29.92 -1.41 2.08
N LYS A 731 31.10 -1.08 2.61
CA LYS A 731 32.31 -1.91 2.43
C LYS A 731 32.21 -3.24 3.15
N GLU A 732 31.68 -3.24 4.37
CA GLU A 732 31.57 -4.44 5.22
C GLU A 732 30.48 -5.41 4.74
N GLU A 733 29.34 -4.89 4.26
CA GLU A 733 28.15 -5.72 4.05
C GLU A 733 27.77 -5.96 2.59
N LEU A 734 28.20 -5.10 1.66
CA LEU A 734 27.70 -5.13 0.29
C LEU A 734 28.67 -5.74 -0.72
N GLY A 735 29.86 -6.20 -0.29
CA GLY A 735 30.75 -7.03 -1.11
C GLY A 735 31.15 -6.40 -2.44
N GLY A 736 31.30 -5.07 -2.47
CA GLY A 736 31.62 -4.28 -3.67
C GLY A 736 30.39 -3.77 -4.47
N GLN A 737 29.17 -3.93 -3.95
CA GLN A 737 27.98 -3.29 -4.50
C GLN A 737 27.73 -1.93 -3.83
N SER A 738 27.22 -0.96 -4.59
CA SER A 738 26.94 0.38 -4.04
C SER A 738 25.56 0.53 -3.43
N LEU A 739 25.49 1.35 -2.38
CA LEU A 739 24.25 1.74 -1.72
C LEU A 739 23.64 2.99 -2.37
N GLN A 740 22.65 2.80 -3.24
CA GLN A 740 22.06 3.91 -4.01
C GLN A 740 21.12 4.82 -3.20
N GLY A 741 20.56 4.34 -2.08
CA GLY A 741 19.55 5.06 -1.30
C GLY A 741 19.99 6.47 -0.89
N PRO A 742 21.13 6.65 -0.21
CA PRO A 742 21.59 7.97 0.23
C PRO A 742 21.80 8.93 -0.96
N GLN A 743 22.45 8.46 -2.03
CA GLN A 743 22.66 9.25 -3.24
C GLN A 743 21.34 9.70 -3.88
N THR A 744 20.32 8.83 -3.88
CA THR A 744 19.00 9.17 -4.40
C THR A 744 18.31 10.21 -3.52
N ALA A 745 18.43 10.10 -2.19
CA ALA A 745 17.88 11.08 -1.25
C ALA A 745 18.53 12.47 -1.44
N GLU A 746 19.86 12.52 -1.64
CA GLU A 746 20.59 13.75 -1.95
C GLU A 746 20.17 14.38 -3.29
N GLN A 747 19.97 13.55 -4.32
CA GLN A 747 19.46 14.02 -5.62
C GLN A 747 18.05 14.61 -5.51
N LEU A 748 17.17 13.99 -4.72
CA LEU A 748 15.82 14.49 -4.48
C LEU A 748 15.82 15.78 -3.68
N HIS A 749 16.60 15.86 -2.60
CA HIS A 749 16.73 17.08 -1.81
C HIS A 749 17.24 18.25 -2.66
N ASN A 750 18.32 18.05 -3.42
CA ASN A 750 18.84 19.09 -4.31
C ASN A 750 17.82 19.52 -5.38
N PHE A 751 17.01 18.59 -5.88
CA PHE A 751 15.92 18.87 -6.81
C PHE A 751 14.82 19.71 -6.16
N LEU A 752 14.42 19.39 -4.93
CA LEU A 752 13.40 20.09 -4.16
C LEU A 752 13.87 21.48 -3.74
N GLU A 753 15.10 21.63 -3.25
CA GLU A 753 15.70 22.92 -2.91
C GLU A 753 15.76 23.87 -4.10
N ALA A 754 16.16 23.35 -5.28
CA ALA A 754 16.17 24.13 -6.52
C ALA A 754 14.77 24.59 -6.96
N ARG A 755 13.70 23.99 -6.42
CA ARG A 755 12.28 24.29 -6.69
C ARG A 755 11.47 24.60 -5.45
N ARG A 756 12.10 25.10 -4.40
CA ARG A 756 11.40 25.41 -3.14
C ARG A 756 10.23 26.38 -3.32
N ASP A 757 10.27 27.22 -4.35
CA ASP A 757 9.22 28.19 -4.67
C ASP A 757 8.01 27.55 -5.39
N GLU A 758 8.18 26.34 -5.96
CA GLU A 758 7.12 25.55 -6.61
C GLU A 758 6.39 24.61 -5.62
N VAL A 759 6.98 24.35 -4.44
CA VAL A 759 6.44 23.47 -3.40
C VAL A 759 5.83 24.30 -2.26
N SER A 760 4.51 24.23 -2.06
CA SER A 760 3.89 24.86 -0.88
C SER A 760 4.36 24.16 0.41
N ARG A 761 4.64 24.93 1.47
CA ARG A 761 5.06 24.41 2.79
C ARG A 761 4.01 23.49 3.46
N SER A 762 2.76 23.52 3.02
CA SER A 762 1.70 22.60 3.45
C SER A 762 1.72 21.24 2.73
N ASP A 763 2.45 21.12 1.62
CA ASP A 763 2.41 20.01 0.65
C ASP A 763 3.82 19.49 0.32
N GLY A 764 4.75 19.56 1.29
CA GLY A 764 6.12 19.10 1.13
C GLY A 764 6.25 17.57 1.09
N PHE A 765 7.49 17.08 1.01
CA PHE A 765 7.83 15.65 1.04
C PHE A 765 8.63 15.32 2.31
N PRO A 766 7.99 15.35 3.50
CA PRO A 766 8.70 15.30 4.77
C PRO A 766 9.47 13.99 5.00
N LEU A 767 8.97 12.84 4.54
CA LEU A 767 9.70 11.58 4.65
C LEU A 767 10.96 11.60 3.78
N ILE A 768 10.84 12.03 2.51
CA ILE A 768 11.99 12.18 1.61
C ILE A 768 13.05 13.09 2.22
N GLU A 769 12.63 14.25 2.74
CA GLU A 769 13.52 15.23 3.39
C GLU A 769 14.12 14.71 4.70
N ASN A 770 13.35 14.02 5.54
CA ASN A 770 13.85 13.45 6.80
C ASN A 770 14.87 12.35 6.53
N VAL A 771 14.66 11.50 5.51
CA VAL A 771 15.66 10.50 5.09
C VAL A 771 16.96 11.18 4.67
N TRP A 772 16.89 12.25 3.85
CA TRP A 772 18.09 13.00 3.48
C TRP A 772 18.78 13.63 4.70
N LYS A 773 18.04 14.25 5.61
CA LYS A 773 18.59 14.86 6.84
C LYS A 773 19.25 13.82 7.75
N ILE A 774 18.75 12.59 7.81
CA ILE A 774 19.40 11.51 8.56
C ILE A 774 20.68 11.06 7.85
N CYS A 775 20.66 10.96 6.52
CA CYS A 775 21.82 10.54 5.75
C CYS A 775 22.97 11.57 5.73
N TYR A 776 22.65 12.88 5.67
CA TYR A 776 23.63 13.94 5.44
C TYR A 776 23.51 15.14 6.39
N GLY A 777 22.31 15.44 6.88
CA GLY A 777 22.02 16.61 7.71
C GLY A 777 22.28 16.44 9.21
N GLY A 778 22.72 15.25 9.66
CA GLY A 778 22.97 14.94 11.07
C GLY A 778 21.70 14.82 11.93
N MET A 779 20.53 14.68 11.32
CA MET A 779 19.29 14.39 12.06
C MET A 779 19.36 12.98 12.66
N PRO A 780 19.06 12.82 13.96
CA PRO A 780 19.02 11.49 14.58
C PRO A 780 17.83 10.67 14.02
N PRO A 781 18.00 9.35 13.80
CA PRO A 781 16.95 8.49 13.21
C PRO A 781 15.61 8.51 13.96
N GLU A 782 15.62 8.76 15.26
CA GLU A 782 14.42 8.84 16.12
C GLU A 782 13.46 9.95 15.67
N LYS A 783 13.97 10.95 14.96
CA LYS A 783 13.19 12.08 14.43
C LYS A 783 12.56 11.83 13.07
N LEU A 784 12.73 10.64 12.48
CA LEU A 784 12.19 10.31 11.17
C LEU A 784 10.69 10.62 11.04
N ILE A 785 9.92 10.40 12.12
CA ILE A 785 8.47 10.59 12.16
C ILE A 785 8.02 12.02 12.53
N GLU A 786 8.95 12.92 12.90
CA GLU A 786 8.60 14.29 13.23
C GLU A 786 8.11 15.03 11.97
N GLY A 787 6.85 15.51 12.01
CA GLY A 787 6.26 16.31 10.95
C GLY A 787 5.71 15.52 9.75
N LEU A 788 5.68 14.19 9.82
CA LEU A 788 5.01 13.34 8.83
C LEU A 788 3.49 13.56 8.81
#